data_AF-A0A940Y7T6-F1
#
_entry.id   AF-A0A940Y7T6-F1
#
_cell.length_a   1.000
_cell.length_b   1.000
_cell.length_c   1.000
_cell.angle_alpha   90.00
_cell.angle_beta   90.00
_cell.angle_gamma   90.00
#
_symmetry.space_group_name_H-M   'P 1'
#
loop_
_entity.id
_entity.type
_entity.pdbx_description
1 polymer ?
#
loop_
_entity_poly.entity_id
_entity_poly.type
_entity_poly.pdbx_seq_one_letter_code
_entity_poly.pdbx_strand_id
1 'polypeptide(L)'
;MNRAGLQGWCSAWVLVLAALMWPLMAWPQAVEAPSGLQLLQAEQRHGQDDWQPVALPLQWRAGQAERIELRLSLTLQARPQGLWALRFDRLPTEHELLINGERVSGREIGRRPALPRTVSSRWITVPSGLLRAGPNEILLRADLHRSAAGLSAPWVGPAEQLEPLDRRMRWWRESLPYAMNLAVSGLALFTLLVWWLRRDERLMGFFGLLMLIVSLRNLAYYGEASAQPSMLGSLGFFLAQGTSVALIVAFAWVASQPPPHRRALRVVGLTWALYALAGVAGTLSGRLDELRIWMYPPAIVLTALSAWRLWSLVRRMPPWPRRVIEAALALLLLSAGHDYLYYAGWLSPDDGFWLPYLTPVLMAGVALVLLRRFVHALEVAERHGEQLELRVAERTRDLQAANAAKTRFIAAASHDLRQPVASIGLLAGLMREREDIDAGQRSLLDRLAASAQALERLLKGLLDLSRFDAGQVESRPRAVPLQALVESVLADEAAAAQSRGLRLRARAGGWTVQADPVLLEQILRNLVGNAVRHTAQGGVLVSARRRGSAVLLQVWDTGVGIAPERQAQVFEEFVQLEPGQGHAGGLGLGLALVRRAAALMGTSVDLRSAPGRGSCFGLLLPLVGAPPAPPVPQRLSVRSLGGRRMVVVDDDDTLRETLRLRLERWGALVQAYRDLGALRAALGRGALNEAPALLLTDQRLPDGDSRAVVDCLATRHADVPVLVITGDTAPADLAVLEALGWPVLHKPFGTDALFSAVVAALRR
;
A
#
# COMPACT_ATOMS: atom_id res chain seq x y z
N MET A 1 4.11 -4.70 11.82
CA MET A 1 4.79 -5.06 13.09
C MET A 1 6.25 -5.29 12.75
N ASN A 2 7.16 -4.37 13.12
CA ASN A 2 8.57 -4.42 12.68
C ASN A 2 9.34 -5.61 13.30
N ARG A 3 10.45 -6.01 12.66
CA ARG A 3 11.34 -7.13 13.03
C ARG A 3 11.67 -7.19 14.53
N ALA A 4 12.01 -6.04 15.12
CA ALA A 4 12.31 -5.91 16.54
C ALA A 4 11.09 -6.18 17.43
N GLY A 5 9.91 -5.77 16.99
CA GLY A 5 8.65 -6.01 17.70
C GLY A 5 8.26 -7.48 17.70
N LEU A 6 8.46 -8.19 16.57
CA LEU A 6 8.10 -9.61 16.43
C LEU A 6 9.13 -10.52 17.13
N GLN A 7 10.43 -10.22 17.04
CA GLN A 7 11.46 -10.90 17.83
C GLN A 7 11.31 -10.61 19.33
N GLY A 8 11.07 -9.37 19.72
CA GLY A 8 10.80 -8.99 21.11
C GLY A 8 9.58 -9.73 21.66
N TRP A 9 8.51 -9.85 20.87
CA TRP A 9 7.32 -10.63 21.23
C TRP A 9 7.60 -12.13 21.35
N CYS A 10 8.31 -12.73 20.39
CA CYS A 10 8.68 -14.15 20.45
C CYS A 10 9.57 -14.44 21.67
N SER A 11 10.57 -13.61 21.93
CA SER A 11 11.45 -13.75 23.10
C SER A 11 10.69 -13.55 24.40
N ALA A 12 9.78 -12.58 24.46
CA ALA A 12 8.91 -12.36 25.61
C ALA A 12 7.98 -13.56 25.85
N TRP A 13 7.41 -14.16 24.80
CA TRP A 13 6.60 -15.37 24.93
C TRP A 13 7.41 -16.59 25.34
N VAL A 14 8.64 -16.76 24.85
CA VAL A 14 9.55 -17.82 25.30
C VAL A 14 9.90 -17.63 26.78
N LEU A 15 10.16 -16.39 27.22
CA LEU A 15 10.42 -16.07 28.62
C LEU A 15 9.18 -16.25 29.51
N VAL A 16 7.99 -15.88 29.03
CA VAL A 16 6.71 -16.08 29.74
C VAL A 16 6.40 -17.57 29.85
N LEU A 17 6.59 -18.35 28.79
CA LEU A 17 6.45 -19.81 28.82
C LEU A 17 7.48 -20.44 29.76
N ALA A 18 8.75 -20.00 29.71
CA ALA A 18 9.78 -20.48 30.62
C ALA A 18 9.48 -20.12 32.09
N ALA A 19 8.98 -18.91 32.36
CA ALA A 19 8.61 -18.45 33.70
C ALA A 19 7.36 -19.15 34.24
N LEU A 20 6.35 -19.40 33.40
CA LEU A 20 5.17 -20.20 33.75
C LEU A 20 5.52 -21.67 33.98
N MET A 21 6.55 -22.19 33.28
CA MET A 21 7.03 -23.56 33.45
C MET A 21 8.03 -23.72 34.60
N TRP A 22 8.71 -22.67 35.05
CA TRP A 22 9.72 -22.73 36.11
C TRP A 22 9.24 -23.39 37.42
N PRO A 23 8.08 -23.02 38.01
CA PRO A 23 7.58 -23.70 39.21
C PRO A 23 7.13 -25.15 38.95
N LEU A 24 6.78 -25.49 37.70
CA LEU A 24 6.49 -26.86 37.27
C LEU A 24 7.77 -27.66 36.94
N MET A 25 8.94 -27.01 36.83
CA MET A 25 10.22 -27.61 36.43
C MET A 25 11.24 -27.71 37.57
N ALA A 26 10.90 -27.29 38.79
CA ALA A 26 11.77 -27.46 39.96
C ALA A 26 12.09 -28.95 40.15
N TRP A 27 13.33 -29.33 39.82
CA TRP A 27 13.76 -30.72 39.80
C TRP A 27 13.69 -31.32 41.21
N PRO A 28 12.93 -32.41 41.43
CA PRO A 28 12.90 -33.10 42.70
C PRO A 28 14.30 -33.67 43.01
N GLN A 29 14.85 -33.39 44.20
CA GLN A 29 16.14 -33.95 44.62
C GLN A 29 16.13 -35.49 44.54
N ALA A 30 17.27 -36.09 44.24
CA ALA A 30 17.41 -37.55 44.19
C ALA A 30 17.22 -38.12 45.60
N VAL A 31 16.26 -39.03 45.76
CA VAL A 31 16.00 -39.76 47.01
C VAL A 31 16.26 -41.23 46.73
N GLU A 32 17.19 -41.83 47.48
CA GLU A 32 17.38 -43.29 47.50
C GLU A 32 16.12 -43.95 48.06
N ALA A 33 15.72 -45.11 47.53
CA ALA A 33 14.54 -45.82 48.01
C ALA A 33 14.70 -46.09 49.53
N PRO A 34 13.82 -45.57 50.40
CA PRO A 34 14.00 -45.70 51.83
C PRO A 34 14.04 -47.17 52.26
N SER A 35 15.03 -47.50 53.10
CA SER A 35 15.14 -48.77 53.78
C SER A 35 13.95 -48.95 54.74
N GLY A 36 12.95 -49.73 54.31
CA GLY A 36 11.72 -49.93 55.08
C GLY A 36 10.44 -50.06 54.24
N LEU A 37 10.52 -49.84 52.92
CA LEU A 37 9.41 -50.10 52.00
C LEU A 37 9.17 -51.62 51.89
N GLN A 38 8.07 -52.11 52.47
CA GLN A 38 7.68 -53.51 52.35
C GLN A 38 6.89 -53.71 51.06
N LEU A 39 7.44 -54.52 50.14
CA LEU A 39 6.66 -55.10 49.06
C LEU A 39 5.68 -56.09 49.69
N LEU A 40 4.38 -55.84 49.51
CA LEU A 40 3.35 -56.70 50.10
C LEU A 40 3.31 -58.05 49.37
N GLN A 41 3.17 -59.14 50.13
CA GLN A 41 2.76 -60.41 49.55
C GLN A 41 1.30 -60.27 49.11
N ALA A 42 1.01 -60.64 47.87
CA ALA A 42 -0.31 -60.55 47.29
C ALA A 42 -0.88 -61.94 47.02
N GLU A 43 -2.16 -62.11 47.33
CA GLU A 43 -2.94 -63.30 46.99
C GLU A 43 -4.19 -62.87 46.23
N GLN A 44 -4.61 -63.65 45.24
CA GLN A 44 -5.81 -63.44 44.46
C GLN A 44 -6.86 -64.49 44.79
N ARG A 45 -8.13 -64.06 44.90
CA ARG A 45 -9.25 -64.96 45.13
C ARG A 45 -9.68 -65.67 43.84
N HIS A 46 -9.73 -66.99 43.86
CA HIS A 46 -10.23 -67.85 42.78
C HIS A 46 -11.47 -68.62 43.26
N GLY A 47 -12.68 -68.05 43.15
CA GLY A 47 -13.92 -68.68 43.61
C GLY A 47 -14.29 -68.36 45.06
N GLN A 48 -15.13 -69.19 45.70
CA GLN A 48 -15.75 -68.79 46.97
C GLN A 48 -14.82 -68.79 48.19
N ASP A 49 -13.68 -69.50 48.23
CA ASP A 49 -12.74 -69.44 49.38
C ASP A 49 -11.28 -69.85 49.05
N ASP A 50 -10.89 -69.90 47.78
CA ASP A 50 -9.50 -70.24 47.39
C ASP A 50 -8.68 -68.96 47.15
N TRP A 51 -7.55 -68.84 47.86
CA TRP A 51 -6.62 -67.71 47.74
C TRP A 51 -5.27 -68.23 47.28
N GLN A 52 -4.80 -67.74 46.14
CA GLN A 52 -3.54 -68.18 45.54
C GLN A 52 -2.53 -67.03 45.49
N PRO A 53 -1.24 -67.26 45.79
CA PRO A 53 -0.22 -66.22 45.72
C PRO A 53 -0.08 -65.70 44.29
N VAL A 54 -0.01 -64.38 44.14
CA VAL A 54 0.08 -63.71 42.85
C VAL A 54 1.21 -62.67 42.88
N ALA A 55 1.96 -62.58 41.78
CA ALA A 55 2.99 -61.56 41.63
C ALA A 55 2.37 -60.25 41.13
N LEU A 56 2.76 -59.12 41.73
CA LEU A 56 2.47 -57.78 41.24
C LEU A 56 3.66 -57.24 40.44
N PRO A 57 3.46 -56.42 39.39
CA PRO A 57 2.19 -55.87 38.92
C PRO A 57 1.29 -56.88 38.18
N LEU A 58 -0.02 -56.68 38.26
CA LEU A 58 -1.03 -57.49 37.56
C LEU A 58 -1.48 -56.79 36.28
N GLN A 59 -1.58 -57.55 35.18
CA GLN A 59 -1.94 -57.04 33.86
C GLN A 59 -3.08 -57.86 33.26
N TRP A 60 -4.03 -57.19 32.60
CA TRP A 60 -5.12 -57.84 31.87
C TRP A 60 -5.33 -57.18 30.51
N ARG A 61 -5.87 -57.98 29.58
CA ARG A 61 -6.10 -57.53 28.20
C ARG A 61 -7.44 -56.81 28.09
N ALA A 62 -7.51 -55.88 27.14
CA ALA A 62 -8.76 -55.26 26.76
C ALA A 62 -9.81 -56.31 26.36
N GLY A 63 -11.06 -56.12 26.79
CA GLY A 63 -12.17 -57.03 26.55
C GLY A 63 -12.40 -58.10 27.62
N GLN A 64 -11.49 -58.25 28.59
CA GLN A 64 -11.72 -59.09 29.78
C GLN A 64 -12.60 -58.32 30.77
N ALA A 65 -13.71 -58.93 31.19
CA ALA A 65 -14.57 -58.43 32.27
C ALA A 65 -14.52 -59.43 33.41
N GLU A 66 -13.78 -59.10 34.45
CA GLU A 66 -13.61 -59.96 35.62
C GLU A 66 -13.61 -59.09 36.88
N ARG A 67 -14.02 -59.65 38.00
CA ARG A 67 -13.84 -59.03 39.31
C ARG A 67 -12.56 -59.58 39.89
N ILE A 68 -11.64 -58.70 40.24
CA ILE A 68 -10.44 -59.11 40.97
C ILE A 68 -10.61 -58.75 42.44
N GLU A 69 -10.39 -59.75 43.29
CA GLU A 69 -10.21 -59.55 44.73
C GLU A 69 -8.79 -59.96 45.09
N LEU A 70 -8.06 -59.01 45.67
CA LEU A 70 -6.66 -59.16 46.05
C LEU A 70 -6.52 -58.90 47.54
N ARG A 71 -5.83 -59.80 48.22
CA ARG A 71 -5.45 -59.68 49.62
C ARG A 71 -3.96 -59.42 49.68
N LEU A 72 -3.59 -58.30 50.29
CA LEU A 72 -2.20 -57.91 50.48
C LEU A 72 -1.88 -57.96 51.98
N SER A 73 -0.80 -58.66 52.32
CA SER A 73 -0.41 -58.89 53.71
C SER A 73 0.78 -58.00 54.09
N LEU A 74 0.64 -57.26 55.19
CA LEU A 74 1.66 -56.35 55.75
C LEU A 74 1.95 -56.72 57.21
N THR A 75 3.21 -56.96 57.57
CA THR A 75 3.58 -57.28 58.96
C THR A 75 4.44 -56.17 59.57
N LEU A 76 3.93 -55.54 60.63
CA LEU A 76 4.58 -54.41 61.30
C LEU A 76 5.16 -54.84 62.66
N GLN A 77 6.39 -54.44 62.96
CA GLN A 77 7.04 -54.74 64.25
C GLN A 77 6.40 -53.95 65.42
N ALA A 78 5.86 -52.77 65.16
CA ALA A 78 5.19 -51.92 66.15
C ALA A 78 4.05 -51.12 65.50
N ARG A 79 3.12 -50.61 66.32
CA ARG A 79 2.03 -49.76 65.85
C ARG A 79 2.59 -48.41 65.34
N PRO A 80 2.18 -47.95 64.14
CA PRO A 80 2.58 -46.64 63.63
C PRO A 80 2.22 -45.49 64.57
N GLN A 81 3.17 -44.60 64.83
CA GLN A 81 2.94 -43.35 65.57
C GLN A 81 2.61 -42.15 64.65
N GLY A 82 2.98 -42.22 63.37
CA GLY A 82 2.76 -41.18 62.36
C GLY A 82 1.79 -41.60 61.25
N LEU A 83 1.50 -40.68 60.33
CA LEU A 83 0.63 -40.89 59.18
C LEU A 83 1.30 -41.81 58.16
N TRP A 84 0.59 -42.84 57.71
CA TRP A 84 1.06 -43.78 56.69
C TRP A 84 0.35 -43.52 55.36
N ALA A 85 0.91 -44.02 54.28
CA ALA A 85 0.28 -43.96 52.98
C ALA A 85 0.45 -45.26 52.20
N LEU A 86 -0.56 -45.54 51.37
CA LEU A 86 -0.54 -46.52 50.29
C LEU A 86 -0.41 -45.76 48.98
N ARG A 87 0.59 -46.10 48.17
CA ARG A 87 0.84 -45.44 46.90
C ARG A 87 0.89 -46.43 45.75
N PHE A 88 0.15 -46.16 44.69
CA PHE A 88 0.07 -46.98 43.47
C PHE A 88 0.55 -46.15 42.27
N ASP A 89 1.34 -46.75 41.37
CA ASP A 89 1.63 -46.17 40.05
C ASP A 89 0.38 -46.21 39.15
N ARG A 90 -0.40 -47.29 39.26
CA ARG A 90 -1.66 -47.49 38.55
C ARG A 90 -2.65 -48.25 39.43
N LEU A 91 -3.78 -47.61 39.71
CA LEU A 91 -4.91 -48.17 40.44
C LEU A 91 -6.17 -48.01 39.57
N PRO A 92 -6.99 -49.06 39.38
CA PRO A 92 -8.26 -48.95 38.67
C PRO A 92 -9.16 -47.86 39.28
N THR A 93 -9.92 -47.15 38.45
CA THR A 93 -10.79 -46.06 38.92
C THR A 93 -11.98 -46.57 39.73
N GLU A 94 -12.46 -47.78 39.42
CA GLU A 94 -13.50 -48.47 40.17
C GLU A 94 -12.89 -49.55 41.05
N HIS A 95 -12.52 -49.13 42.25
CA HIS A 95 -11.98 -50.00 43.28
C HIS A 95 -12.68 -49.80 44.61
N GLU A 96 -12.50 -50.76 45.50
CA GLU A 96 -12.77 -50.72 46.92
C GLU A 96 -11.50 -51.16 47.64
N LEU A 97 -10.95 -50.32 48.51
CA LEU A 97 -9.78 -50.65 49.31
C LEU A 97 -10.14 -50.60 50.79
N LEU A 98 -9.97 -51.73 51.47
CA LEU A 98 -10.18 -51.88 52.90
C LEU A 98 -8.86 -52.23 53.59
N ILE A 99 -8.65 -51.68 54.78
CA ILE A 99 -7.53 -52.02 55.66
C ILE A 99 -8.13 -52.54 56.96
N ASN A 100 -7.81 -53.79 57.31
CA ASN A 100 -8.34 -54.46 58.51
C ASN A 100 -9.88 -54.35 58.63
N GLY A 101 -10.59 -54.42 57.50
CA GLY A 101 -12.05 -54.32 57.42
C GLY A 101 -12.63 -52.90 57.29
N GLU A 102 -11.82 -51.86 57.47
CA GLU A 102 -12.26 -50.46 57.36
C GLU A 102 -11.94 -49.90 55.96
N ARG A 103 -12.94 -49.31 55.29
CA ARG A 103 -12.75 -48.76 53.93
C ARG A 103 -11.95 -47.47 53.97
N VAL A 104 -10.85 -47.41 53.22
CA VAL A 104 -9.94 -46.25 53.15
C VAL A 104 -9.97 -45.54 51.80
N SER A 105 -10.37 -46.20 50.73
CA SER A 105 -10.47 -45.62 49.39
C SER A 105 -11.46 -46.39 48.53
N GLY A 106 -12.02 -45.71 47.52
CA GLY A 106 -12.95 -46.34 46.58
C GLY A 106 -14.40 -46.39 47.06
N ARG A 107 -15.25 -47.15 46.36
CA ARG A 107 -16.69 -47.29 46.63
C ARG A 107 -17.06 -48.76 46.84
N GLU A 108 -18.20 -48.99 47.49
CA GLU A 108 -18.79 -50.33 47.59
C GLU A 108 -19.17 -50.85 46.21
N ILE A 109 -18.66 -52.02 45.84
CA ILE A 109 -18.92 -52.63 44.54
C ILE A 109 -20.39 -53.09 44.47
N GLY A 110 -21.13 -52.63 43.46
CA GLY A 110 -22.52 -53.08 43.19
C GLY A 110 -23.65 -52.07 43.39
N ARG A 111 -23.41 -50.84 43.85
CA ARG A 111 -24.42 -49.74 43.88
C ARG A 111 -24.27 -48.81 42.68
N ARG A 112 -25.38 -48.47 41.98
CA ARG A 112 -25.37 -47.49 40.87
C ARG A 112 -24.91 -46.09 41.35
N PRO A 113 -24.14 -45.34 40.55
CA PRO A 113 -23.53 -44.09 40.98
C PRO A 113 -24.52 -42.92 41.10
N ALA A 114 -24.48 -42.20 42.21
CA ALA A 114 -24.95 -40.81 42.28
C ALA A 114 -23.76 -39.89 41.94
N LEU A 115 -23.52 -39.68 40.64
CA LEU A 115 -22.47 -38.85 40.02
C LEU A 115 -21.00 -39.27 40.34
N PRO A 116 -20.09 -39.30 39.35
CA PRO A 116 -18.69 -39.61 39.59
C PRO A 116 -17.94 -38.34 40.03
N ARG A 117 -17.40 -38.33 41.25
CA ARG A 117 -16.22 -37.52 41.56
C ARG A 117 -15.01 -38.38 41.25
N THR A 118 -14.33 -38.06 40.16
CA THR A 118 -13.09 -38.71 39.70
C THR A 118 -11.94 -38.29 40.60
N VAL A 119 -11.61 -39.13 41.58
CA VAL A 119 -10.27 -39.14 42.18
C VAL A 119 -9.90 -40.60 42.42
N SER A 120 -9.24 -41.27 41.46
CA SER A 120 -8.43 -42.44 41.81
C SER A 120 -7.14 -41.90 42.40
N SER A 121 -7.14 -41.62 43.70
CA SER A 121 -5.95 -41.09 44.34
C SER A 121 -4.88 -42.19 44.31
N ARG A 122 -3.87 -42.01 43.45
CA ARG A 122 -2.64 -42.82 43.46
C ARG A 122 -1.94 -42.80 44.82
N TRP A 123 -2.28 -41.82 45.65
CA TRP A 123 -1.93 -41.69 47.05
C TRP A 123 -3.16 -41.92 47.94
N ILE A 124 -3.09 -42.84 48.88
CA ILE A 124 -4.17 -43.14 49.83
C ILE A 124 -3.60 -42.96 51.23
N THR A 125 -4.10 -41.95 51.93
CA THR A 125 -3.72 -41.70 53.32
C THR A 125 -4.29 -42.78 54.22
N VAL A 126 -3.42 -43.40 55.03
CA VAL A 126 -3.77 -44.43 56.00
C VAL A 126 -3.72 -43.84 57.41
N PRO A 127 -4.87 -43.68 58.08
CA PRO A 127 -4.91 -43.30 59.49
C PRO A 127 -4.11 -44.28 60.35
N SER A 128 -3.26 -43.77 61.25
CA SER A 128 -2.45 -44.57 62.18
C SER A 128 -3.28 -45.48 63.09
N GLY A 129 -4.56 -45.12 63.29
CA GLY A 129 -5.53 -45.91 64.04
C GLY A 129 -5.86 -47.27 63.41
N LEU A 130 -5.79 -47.39 62.08
CA LEU A 130 -6.22 -48.57 61.32
C LEU A 130 -5.16 -49.67 61.26
N LEU A 131 -3.88 -49.33 61.42
CA LEU A 131 -2.77 -50.27 61.43
C LEU A 131 -2.46 -50.76 62.85
N ARG A 132 -2.15 -52.05 62.97
CA ARG A 132 -1.85 -52.77 64.22
C ARG A 132 -0.40 -53.27 64.21
N ALA A 133 0.18 -53.48 65.40
CA ALA A 133 1.42 -54.25 65.52
C ALA A 133 1.12 -55.73 65.16
N GLY A 134 1.97 -56.36 64.37
CA GLY A 134 1.74 -57.70 63.80
C GLY A 134 1.13 -57.68 62.39
N PRO A 135 0.38 -58.71 62.00
CA PRO A 135 -0.18 -58.83 60.65
C PRO A 135 -1.33 -57.85 60.44
N ASN A 136 -1.34 -57.21 59.27
CA ASN A 136 -2.38 -56.32 58.78
C ASN A 136 -2.83 -56.81 57.39
N GLU A 137 -4.14 -56.79 57.16
CA GLU A 137 -4.74 -57.19 55.89
C GLU A 137 -5.18 -55.95 55.11
N ILE A 138 -4.83 -55.89 53.84
CA ILE A 138 -5.30 -54.88 52.91
C ILE A 138 -6.06 -55.60 51.79
N LEU A 139 -7.38 -55.44 51.76
CA LEU A 139 -8.25 -56.05 50.76
C LEU A 139 -8.55 -55.03 49.67
N LEU A 140 -8.13 -55.34 48.44
CA LEU A 140 -8.43 -54.56 47.24
C LEU A 140 -9.41 -55.36 46.39
N ARG A 141 -10.60 -54.80 46.18
CA ARG A 141 -11.54 -55.29 45.18
C ARG A 141 -11.59 -54.29 44.03
N ALA A 142 -11.53 -54.77 42.80
CA ALA A 142 -11.66 -53.91 41.63
C ALA A 142 -12.53 -54.56 40.56
N ASP A 143 -13.41 -53.76 39.95
CA ASP A 143 -14.21 -54.17 38.79
C ASP A 143 -13.39 -53.90 37.52
N LEU A 144 -12.93 -54.96 36.85
CA LEU A 144 -12.28 -54.82 35.56
C LEU A 144 -13.33 -54.43 34.53
N HIS A 145 -13.37 -53.16 34.19
CA HIS A 145 -14.09 -52.70 33.01
C HIS A 145 -13.36 -53.23 31.78
N ARG A 146 -14.09 -53.48 30.69
CA ARG A 146 -13.57 -54.05 29.42
C ARG A 146 -12.43 -53.24 28.76
N SER A 147 -11.96 -52.16 29.38
CA SER A 147 -10.75 -51.42 29.02
C SER A 147 -9.50 -52.16 29.51
N ALA A 148 -8.39 -52.05 28.76
CA ALA A 148 -7.12 -52.57 29.25
C ALA A 148 -6.66 -51.74 30.44
N ALA A 149 -6.48 -52.41 31.56
CA ALA A 149 -5.94 -51.82 32.76
C ALA A 149 -4.96 -52.79 33.41
N GLY A 150 -4.25 -52.27 34.38
CA GLY A 150 -3.29 -53.02 35.15
C GLY A 150 -3.21 -52.44 36.54
N LEU A 151 -2.78 -53.25 37.48
CA LEU A 151 -2.55 -52.87 38.85
C LEU A 151 -1.05 -52.87 39.11
N SER A 152 -0.50 -51.72 39.46
CA SER A 152 0.89 -51.62 39.89
C SER A 152 1.08 -52.23 41.28
N ALA A 153 2.29 -52.66 41.59
CA ALA A 153 2.64 -52.99 42.97
C ALA A 153 2.45 -51.77 43.90
N PRO A 154 1.73 -51.90 45.02
CA PRO A 154 1.60 -50.81 45.98
C PRO A 154 2.87 -50.64 46.80
N TRP A 155 3.19 -49.38 47.08
CA TRP A 155 4.17 -48.97 48.06
C TRP A 155 3.46 -48.60 49.36
N VAL A 156 3.91 -49.15 50.49
CA VAL A 156 3.34 -48.85 51.80
C VAL A 156 4.44 -48.43 52.76
N GLY A 157 4.21 -47.34 53.49
CA GLY A 157 5.16 -46.83 54.47
C GLY A 157 4.72 -45.51 55.09
N PRO A 158 5.59 -44.89 55.92
CA PRO A 158 5.37 -43.56 56.46
C PRO A 158 5.18 -42.54 55.34
N ALA A 159 4.16 -41.68 55.46
CA ALA A 159 3.83 -40.69 54.44
C ALA A 159 5.01 -39.75 54.13
N GLU A 160 5.74 -39.30 55.14
CA GLU A 160 6.91 -38.43 54.98
C GLU A 160 8.03 -39.07 54.14
N GLN A 161 8.15 -40.40 54.13
CA GLN A 161 9.15 -41.13 53.34
C GLN A 161 8.66 -41.39 51.90
N LEU A 162 7.35 -41.58 51.72
CA LEU A 162 6.74 -41.80 50.41
C LEU A 162 6.50 -40.50 49.63
N GLU A 163 6.31 -39.38 50.30
CA GLU A 163 5.95 -38.10 49.67
C GLU A 163 6.99 -37.60 48.65
N PRO A 164 8.32 -37.64 48.92
CA PRO A 164 9.31 -37.22 47.94
C PRO A 164 9.31 -38.08 46.67
N LEU A 165 9.11 -39.40 46.82
CA LEU A 165 9.03 -40.34 45.70
C LEU A 165 7.77 -40.10 44.86
N ASP A 166 6.63 -39.92 45.52
CA ASP A 166 5.36 -39.61 44.86
C ASP A 166 5.41 -38.27 44.12
N ARG A 167 6.00 -37.23 44.74
CA ARG A 167 6.21 -35.92 44.12
C ARG A 167 7.08 -36.02 42.88
N ARG A 168 8.18 -36.78 42.94
CA ARG A 168 9.08 -36.99 41.80
C ARG A 168 8.40 -37.73 40.66
N MET A 169 7.59 -38.74 40.99
CA MET A 169 6.86 -39.49 39.97
C MET A 169 5.75 -38.66 39.33
N ARG A 170 4.97 -37.90 40.11
CA ARG A 170 3.97 -36.95 39.60
C ARG A 170 4.62 -35.91 38.69
N TRP A 171 5.80 -35.43 39.06
CA TRP A 171 6.56 -34.52 38.22
C TRP A 171 6.84 -35.11 36.83
N TRP A 172 7.42 -36.31 36.79
CA TRP A 172 7.74 -36.98 35.53
C TRP A 172 6.48 -37.35 34.73
N ARG A 173 5.51 -38.01 35.37
CA ARG A 173 4.36 -38.63 34.70
C ARG A 173 3.22 -37.67 34.38
N GLU A 174 3.09 -36.55 35.09
CA GLU A 174 1.95 -35.65 34.99
C GLU A 174 2.39 -34.20 34.71
N SER A 175 3.21 -33.61 35.58
CA SER A 175 3.54 -32.18 35.50
C SER A 175 4.38 -31.83 34.26
N LEU A 176 5.41 -32.64 33.94
CA LEU A 176 6.26 -32.42 32.78
C LEU A 176 5.50 -32.49 31.45
N PRO A 177 4.78 -33.59 31.11
CA PRO A 177 4.05 -33.66 29.85
C PRO A 177 2.91 -32.63 29.80
N TYR A 178 2.26 -32.32 30.92
CA TYR A 178 1.28 -31.24 31.01
C TYR A 178 1.90 -29.89 30.60
N ALA A 179 3.02 -29.52 31.22
CA ALA A 179 3.71 -28.26 30.96
C ALA A 179 4.20 -28.16 29.50
N MET A 180 4.75 -29.25 28.95
CA MET A 180 5.20 -29.29 27.55
C MET A 180 4.05 -29.05 26.57
N ASN A 181 2.90 -29.71 26.78
CA ASN A 181 1.73 -29.55 25.91
C ASN A 181 1.08 -28.18 26.09
N LEU A 182 1.09 -27.62 27.30
CA LEU A 182 0.65 -26.25 27.55
C LEU A 182 1.51 -25.23 26.78
N ALA A 183 2.84 -25.37 26.83
CA ALA A 183 3.73 -24.47 26.09
C ALA A 183 3.51 -24.54 24.57
N VAL A 184 3.33 -25.75 24.04
CA VAL A 184 3.06 -25.97 22.61
C VAL A 184 1.68 -25.44 22.20
N SER A 185 0.69 -25.46 23.09
CA SER A 185 -0.61 -24.82 22.85
C SER A 185 -0.48 -23.29 22.68
N GLY A 186 0.37 -22.64 23.49
CA GLY A 186 0.69 -21.22 23.34
C GLY A 186 1.36 -20.93 21.99
N LEU A 187 2.33 -21.76 21.60
CA LEU A 187 2.96 -21.68 20.27
C LEU A 187 1.94 -21.90 19.13
N ALA A 188 0.89 -22.69 19.38
CA ALA A 188 -0.15 -22.98 18.41
C ALA A 188 -1.05 -21.79 18.19
N LEU A 189 -1.47 -21.13 19.27
CA LEU A 189 -2.19 -19.87 19.21
C LEU A 189 -1.39 -18.79 18.49
N PHE A 190 -0.08 -18.69 18.76
CA PHE A 190 0.80 -17.77 18.02
C PHE A 190 0.84 -18.10 16.53
N THR A 191 1.02 -19.37 16.16
CA THR A 191 1.04 -19.80 14.75
C THR A 191 -0.29 -19.50 14.05
N LEU A 192 -1.41 -19.70 14.74
CA LEU A 192 -2.75 -19.37 14.26
C LEU A 192 -2.98 -17.85 14.14
N LEU A 193 -2.41 -17.04 15.05
CA LEU A 193 -2.46 -15.59 14.96
C LEU A 193 -1.69 -15.08 13.72
N VAL A 194 -0.51 -15.64 13.44
CA VAL A 194 0.23 -15.33 12.21
C VAL A 194 -0.59 -15.66 10.97
N TRP A 195 -1.24 -16.83 10.95
CA TRP A 195 -2.17 -17.18 9.86
C TRP A 195 -3.39 -16.28 9.80
N TRP A 196 -3.95 -15.85 10.94
CA TRP A 196 -5.10 -14.93 10.99
C TRP A 196 -4.76 -13.61 10.31
N LEU A 197 -3.57 -13.06 10.60
CA LEU A 197 -3.05 -11.85 9.99
C LEU A 197 -2.67 -12.04 8.51
N ARG A 198 -2.31 -13.26 8.10
CA ARG A 198 -1.90 -13.60 6.73
C ARG A 198 -2.56 -14.89 6.25
N ARG A 199 -3.81 -14.78 5.81
CA ARG A 199 -4.66 -15.93 5.41
C ARG A 199 -4.09 -16.76 4.26
N ASP A 200 -3.19 -16.19 3.47
CA ASP A 200 -2.48 -16.89 2.38
C ASP A 200 -1.48 -17.95 2.89
N GLU A 201 -1.01 -17.82 4.14
CA GLU A 201 -0.09 -18.77 4.78
C GLU A 201 -0.85 -20.01 5.29
N ARG A 202 -1.51 -20.73 4.38
CA ARG A 202 -2.39 -21.87 4.69
C ARG A 202 -1.67 -22.97 5.50
N LEU A 203 -0.39 -23.21 5.23
CA LEU A 203 0.42 -24.18 5.96
C LEU A 203 0.50 -23.87 7.46
N MET A 204 0.65 -22.60 7.84
CA MET A 204 0.64 -22.17 9.24
C MET A 204 -0.73 -22.37 9.88
N GLY A 205 -1.81 -22.10 9.16
CA GLY A 205 -3.18 -22.33 9.65
C GLY A 205 -3.44 -23.80 9.97
N PHE A 206 -3.19 -24.71 9.01
CA PHE A 206 -3.39 -26.15 9.22
C PHE A 206 -2.49 -26.70 10.32
N PHE A 207 -1.21 -26.33 10.32
CA PHE A 207 -0.25 -26.82 11.32
C PHE A 207 -0.55 -26.27 12.72
N GLY A 208 -0.87 -24.98 12.84
CA GLY A 208 -1.27 -24.37 14.11
C GLY A 208 -2.53 -25.00 14.69
N LEU A 209 -3.54 -25.30 13.86
CA LEU A 209 -4.75 -26.00 14.31
C LEU A 209 -4.45 -27.44 14.74
N LEU A 210 -3.64 -28.16 13.97
CA LEU A 210 -3.19 -29.51 14.31
C LEU A 210 -2.50 -29.53 15.68
N MET A 211 -1.54 -28.63 15.87
CA MET A 211 -0.76 -28.50 17.09
C MET A 211 -1.67 -28.18 18.28
N LEU A 212 -2.60 -27.23 18.13
CA LEU A 212 -3.55 -26.88 19.18
C LEU A 212 -4.41 -28.07 19.60
N ILE A 213 -5.01 -28.80 18.65
CA ILE A 213 -5.89 -29.93 18.95
C ILE A 213 -5.11 -31.08 19.60
N VAL A 214 -3.92 -31.41 19.10
CA VAL A 214 -3.06 -32.45 19.69
C VAL A 214 -2.68 -32.07 21.13
N SER A 215 -2.26 -30.83 21.37
CA SER A 215 -1.88 -30.36 22.70
C SER A 215 -3.06 -30.31 23.67
N LEU A 216 -4.23 -29.82 23.25
CA LEU A 216 -5.43 -29.81 24.09
C LEU A 216 -5.91 -31.22 24.43
N ARG A 217 -5.87 -32.15 23.46
CA ARG A 217 -6.18 -33.57 23.69
C ARG A 217 -5.23 -34.19 24.71
N ASN A 218 -3.93 -33.92 24.59
CA ASN A 218 -2.93 -34.40 25.55
C ASN A 218 -3.13 -33.76 26.94
N LEU A 219 -3.46 -32.47 27.00
CA LEU A 219 -3.72 -31.76 28.27
C LEU A 219 -4.95 -32.30 29.01
N ALA A 220 -6.00 -32.66 28.26
CA ALA A 220 -7.20 -33.27 28.80
C ALA A 220 -6.93 -34.62 29.51
N TYR A 221 -5.81 -35.29 29.23
CA TYR A 221 -5.39 -36.51 29.91
C TYR A 221 -4.81 -36.25 31.31
N TYR A 222 -4.25 -35.06 31.56
CA TYR A 222 -3.50 -34.72 32.78
C TYR A 222 -4.18 -33.65 33.65
N GLY A 223 -5.27 -33.02 33.20
CA GLY A 223 -5.98 -32.02 33.99
C GLY A 223 -6.65 -32.62 35.23
N GLU A 224 -6.47 -31.98 36.39
CA GLU A 224 -6.98 -32.41 37.71
C GLU A 224 -8.51 -32.52 37.83
N ALA A 225 -9.26 -32.23 36.76
CA ALA A 225 -10.71 -32.26 36.76
C ALA A 225 -11.25 -32.91 35.47
N SER A 226 -11.65 -34.17 35.58
CA SER A 226 -12.74 -34.73 34.77
C SER A 226 -14.06 -34.07 35.21
N ALA A 227 -14.18 -32.75 35.02
CA ALA A 227 -15.36 -31.96 35.40
C ALA A 227 -16.59 -32.24 34.50
N GLN A 228 -16.42 -33.04 33.44
CA GLN A 228 -17.52 -33.49 32.59
C GLN A 228 -17.87 -34.95 32.90
N PRO A 229 -19.16 -35.34 32.83
CA PRO A 229 -19.58 -36.74 32.94
C PRO A 229 -18.70 -37.64 32.05
N SER A 230 -18.31 -38.82 32.56
CA SER A 230 -17.36 -39.75 31.92
C SER A 230 -17.65 -40.02 30.44
N MET A 231 -18.92 -39.97 30.03
CA MET A 231 -19.38 -40.13 28.66
C MET A 231 -18.99 -38.97 27.73
N LEU A 232 -19.19 -37.71 28.15
CA LEU A 232 -18.88 -36.52 27.34
C LEU A 232 -17.37 -36.29 27.22
N GLY A 233 -16.63 -36.50 28.31
CA GLY A 233 -15.16 -36.41 28.29
C GLY A 233 -14.54 -37.45 27.36
N SER A 234 -15.01 -38.71 27.42
CA SER A 234 -14.52 -39.80 26.56
C SER A 234 -14.86 -39.57 25.09
N LEU A 235 -16.07 -39.07 24.79
CA LEU A 235 -16.46 -38.70 23.43
C LEU A 235 -15.63 -37.51 22.92
N GLY A 236 -15.42 -36.48 23.74
CA GLY A 236 -14.58 -35.33 23.40
C GLY A 236 -13.14 -35.73 23.06
N PHE A 237 -12.53 -36.63 23.86
CA PHE A 237 -11.21 -37.17 23.58
C PHE A 237 -11.18 -37.95 22.25
N PHE A 238 -12.20 -38.78 21.99
CA PHE A 238 -12.30 -39.55 20.75
C PHE A 238 -12.43 -38.66 19.51
N LEU A 239 -13.27 -37.62 19.59
CA LEU A 239 -13.43 -36.63 18.52
C LEU A 239 -12.14 -35.83 18.29
N ALA A 240 -11.45 -35.42 19.36
CA ALA A 240 -10.16 -34.74 19.25
C ALA A 240 -9.12 -35.63 18.56
N GLN A 241 -9.06 -36.92 18.90
CA GLN A 241 -8.19 -37.90 18.24
C GLN A 241 -8.48 -38.01 16.73
N GLY A 242 -9.76 -38.20 16.36
CA GLY A 242 -10.17 -38.25 14.95
C GLY A 242 -9.84 -36.97 14.20
N THR A 243 -10.02 -35.82 14.85
CA THR A 243 -9.69 -34.51 14.29
C THR A 243 -8.18 -34.35 14.08
N SER A 244 -7.35 -34.77 15.03
CA SER A 244 -5.89 -34.76 14.88
C SER A 244 -5.44 -35.61 13.69
N VAL A 245 -5.99 -36.83 13.52
CA VAL A 245 -5.68 -37.71 12.39
C VAL A 245 -6.07 -37.05 11.06
N ALA A 246 -7.27 -36.50 10.98
CA ALA A 246 -7.76 -35.80 9.80
C ALA A 246 -6.87 -34.60 9.43
N LEU A 247 -6.41 -33.83 10.44
CA LEU A 247 -5.51 -32.69 10.24
C LEU A 247 -4.09 -33.09 9.86
N ILE A 248 -3.55 -34.20 10.37
CA ILE A 248 -2.25 -34.76 9.94
C ILE A 248 -2.31 -35.10 8.44
N VAL A 249 -3.37 -35.77 8.00
CA VAL A 249 -3.60 -36.10 6.59
C VAL A 249 -3.71 -34.81 5.75
N ALA A 250 -4.47 -33.82 6.24
CA ALA A 250 -4.63 -32.52 5.59
C ALA A 250 -3.27 -31.82 5.41
N PHE A 251 -2.48 -31.74 6.48
CA PHE A 251 -1.17 -31.11 6.49
C PHE A 251 -0.22 -31.80 5.50
N ALA A 252 -0.14 -33.14 5.52
CA ALA A 252 0.68 -33.90 4.60
C ALA A 252 0.29 -33.68 3.14
N TRP A 253 -1.00 -33.53 2.85
CA TRP A 253 -1.48 -33.19 1.51
C TRP A 253 -1.11 -31.78 1.08
N VAL A 254 -1.42 -30.77 1.89
CA VAL A 254 -1.15 -29.35 1.57
C VAL A 254 0.35 -29.11 1.38
N ALA A 255 1.20 -29.79 2.17
CA ALA A 255 2.65 -29.62 2.11
C ALA A 255 3.32 -30.29 0.90
N SER A 256 2.83 -31.45 0.44
CA SER A 256 3.54 -32.27 -0.58
C SER A 256 3.23 -31.88 -2.02
N GLN A 257 1.96 -31.64 -2.36
CA GLN A 257 1.49 -31.14 -3.65
C GLN A 257 0.10 -30.53 -3.43
N PRO A 258 -0.18 -29.27 -3.79
CA PRO A 258 -1.49 -28.69 -3.52
C PRO A 258 -2.55 -29.25 -4.49
N PRO A 259 -3.50 -30.13 -4.06
CA PRO A 259 -4.70 -30.35 -4.83
C PRO A 259 -5.59 -29.08 -4.79
N PRO A 260 -6.63 -28.96 -5.63
CA PRO A 260 -7.66 -27.95 -5.41
C PRO A 260 -8.21 -28.11 -3.97
N HIS A 261 -8.14 -27.03 -3.19
CA HIS A 261 -8.47 -26.94 -1.76
C HIS A 261 -9.76 -27.70 -1.37
N ARG A 262 -10.75 -27.72 -2.26
CA ARG A 262 -12.02 -28.43 -2.10
C ARG A 262 -11.88 -29.95 -1.94
N ARG A 263 -10.93 -30.60 -2.62
CA ARG A 263 -10.74 -32.06 -2.52
C ARG A 263 -10.11 -32.44 -1.17
N ALA A 264 -9.11 -31.68 -0.71
CA ALA A 264 -8.49 -31.90 0.59
C ALA A 264 -9.50 -31.74 1.73
N LEU A 265 -10.29 -30.65 1.72
CA LEU A 265 -11.35 -30.43 2.71
C LEU A 265 -12.41 -31.53 2.73
N ARG A 266 -12.79 -32.08 1.57
CA ARG A 266 -13.75 -33.19 1.49
C ARG A 266 -13.23 -34.47 2.14
N VAL A 267 -11.98 -34.85 1.88
CA VAL A 267 -11.38 -36.04 2.50
C VAL A 267 -11.28 -35.86 4.01
N VAL A 268 -10.82 -34.70 4.47
CA VAL A 268 -10.73 -34.36 5.90
C VAL A 268 -12.12 -34.39 6.56
N GLY A 269 -13.11 -33.77 5.92
CA GLY A 269 -14.49 -33.73 6.41
C GLY A 269 -15.14 -35.10 6.47
N LEU A 270 -14.92 -35.97 5.46
CA LEU A 270 -15.44 -37.34 5.43
C LEU A 270 -14.80 -38.19 6.54
N THR A 271 -13.47 -38.14 6.68
CA THR A 271 -12.75 -38.86 7.74
C THR A 271 -13.23 -38.44 9.12
N TRP A 272 -13.40 -37.13 9.34
CA TRP A 272 -13.92 -36.61 10.60
C TRP A 272 -15.37 -37.04 10.85
N ALA A 273 -16.24 -36.98 9.84
CA ALA A 273 -17.64 -37.40 9.97
C ALA A 273 -17.77 -38.89 10.32
N LEU A 274 -16.93 -39.75 9.73
CA LEU A 274 -16.87 -41.18 10.05
C LEU A 274 -16.43 -41.40 11.51
N TYR A 275 -15.40 -40.70 11.97
CA TYR A 275 -15.01 -40.72 13.39
C TYR A 275 -16.15 -40.22 14.28
N ALA A 276 -16.80 -39.10 13.94
CA ALA A 276 -17.90 -38.57 14.76
C ALA A 276 -19.06 -39.57 14.88
N LEU A 277 -19.47 -40.19 13.77
CA LEU A 277 -20.51 -41.21 13.76
C LEU A 277 -20.12 -42.44 14.58
N ALA A 278 -18.90 -42.95 14.43
CA ALA A 278 -18.39 -44.07 15.20
C ALA A 278 -18.35 -43.74 16.70
N GLY A 279 -17.94 -42.53 17.07
CA GLY A 279 -17.92 -42.05 18.45
C GLY A 279 -19.31 -42.02 19.07
N VAL A 280 -20.29 -41.45 18.37
CA VAL A 280 -21.69 -41.45 18.84
C VAL A 280 -22.22 -42.88 19.00
N ALA A 281 -22.00 -43.76 18.03
CA ALA A 281 -22.43 -45.16 18.10
C ALA A 281 -21.75 -45.94 19.25
N GLY A 282 -20.45 -45.74 19.45
CA GLY A 282 -19.68 -46.31 20.56
C GLY A 282 -20.18 -45.82 21.92
N THR A 283 -20.57 -44.56 22.00
CA THR A 283 -21.13 -43.96 23.22
C THR A 283 -22.52 -44.51 23.54
N LEU A 284 -23.41 -44.61 22.54
CA LEU A 284 -24.77 -45.18 22.70
C LEU A 284 -24.75 -46.67 23.06
N SER A 285 -23.75 -47.41 22.58
CA SER A 285 -23.58 -48.85 22.88
C SER A 285 -22.80 -49.14 24.16
N GLY A 286 -22.26 -48.11 24.83
CA GLY A 286 -21.39 -48.27 26.00
C GLY A 286 -20.04 -48.93 25.70
N ARG A 287 -19.62 -48.99 24.44
CA ARG A 287 -18.37 -49.63 23.97
C ARG A 287 -17.34 -48.64 23.44
N LEU A 288 -17.44 -47.37 23.84
CA LEU A 288 -16.56 -46.32 23.33
C LEU A 288 -15.07 -46.59 23.62
N ASP A 289 -14.74 -47.15 24.79
CA ASP A 289 -13.35 -47.47 25.14
C ASP A 289 -12.79 -48.66 24.35
N GLU A 290 -13.61 -49.67 24.04
CA GLU A 290 -13.23 -50.75 23.12
C GLU A 290 -12.96 -50.16 21.73
N LEU A 291 -13.89 -49.33 21.23
CA LEU A 291 -13.77 -48.69 19.92
C LEU A 291 -12.51 -47.81 19.81
N ARG A 292 -12.13 -47.12 20.90
CA ARG A 292 -10.88 -46.35 20.97
C ARG A 292 -9.69 -47.23 20.63
N ILE A 293 -9.55 -48.38 21.28
CA ILE A 293 -8.43 -49.32 21.05
C ILE A 293 -8.40 -49.76 19.58
N TRP A 294 -9.54 -50.15 19.01
CA TRP A 294 -9.65 -50.57 17.61
C TRP A 294 -9.32 -49.47 16.60
N MET A 295 -9.46 -48.20 16.96
CA MET A 295 -9.18 -47.06 16.10
C MET A 295 -7.71 -46.59 16.13
N TYR A 296 -6.88 -47.09 17.04
CA TYR A 296 -5.46 -46.74 17.08
C TYR A 296 -4.67 -47.31 15.89
N PRO A 297 -4.77 -48.60 15.51
CA PRO A 297 -4.01 -49.12 14.36
C PRO A 297 -4.32 -48.39 13.04
N PRO A 298 -5.59 -48.10 12.68
CA PRO A 298 -5.88 -47.28 11.49
C PRO A 298 -5.30 -45.86 11.59
N ALA A 299 -5.33 -45.23 12.77
CA ALA A 299 -4.73 -43.91 12.98
C ALA A 299 -3.20 -43.93 12.80
N ILE A 300 -2.52 -44.97 13.29
CA ILE A 300 -1.07 -45.18 13.10
C ILE A 300 -0.76 -45.36 11.61
N VAL A 301 -1.53 -46.18 10.90
CA VAL A 301 -1.36 -46.39 9.44
C VAL A 301 -1.54 -45.07 8.67
N LEU A 302 -2.59 -44.30 8.97
CA LEU A 302 -2.82 -42.99 8.33
C LEU A 302 -1.69 -41.99 8.64
N THR A 303 -1.16 -42.02 9.85
CA THR A 303 -0.01 -41.19 10.24
C THR A 303 1.25 -41.62 9.49
N ALA A 304 1.50 -42.92 9.35
CA ALA A 304 2.63 -43.46 8.58
C ALA A 304 2.53 -43.11 7.08
N LEU A 305 1.34 -43.23 6.48
CA LEU A 305 1.09 -42.80 5.10
C LEU A 305 1.29 -41.29 4.92
N SER A 306 0.88 -40.48 5.90
CA SER A 306 1.09 -39.04 5.91
C SER A 306 2.58 -38.67 6.00
N ALA A 307 3.33 -39.37 6.88
CA ALA A 307 4.78 -39.23 7.00
C ALA A 307 5.49 -39.66 5.70
N TRP A 308 5.10 -40.78 5.10
CA TRP A 308 5.62 -41.26 3.81
C TRP A 308 5.37 -40.25 2.68
N ARG A 309 4.22 -39.57 2.68
CA ARG A 309 3.93 -38.54 1.69
C ARG A 309 4.83 -37.31 1.87
N LEU A 310 5.03 -36.87 3.12
CA LEU A 310 5.93 -35.78 3.49
C LEU A 310 7.40 -36.11 3.21
N TRP A 311 7.77 -37.39 3.11
CA TRP A 311 9.11 -37.86 2.77
C TRP A 311 9.69 -37.21 1.50
N SER A 312 8.84 -36.97 0.50
CA SER A 312 9.22 -36.31 -0.76
C SER A 312 9.83 -34.90 -0.54
N LEU A 313 9.38 -34.19 0.50
CA LEU A 313 9.88 -32.87 0.89
C LEU A 313 11.21 -33.00 1.64
N VAL A 314 11.29 -33.99 2.53
CA VAL A 314 12.46 -34.28 3.37
C VAL A 314 13.67 -34.71 2.52
N ARG A 315 13.44 -35.45 1.41
CA ARG A 315 14.51 -35.87 0.48
C ARG A 315 15.26 -34.69 -0.16
N ARG A 316 14.64 -33.51 -0.26
CA ARG A 316 15.24 -32.30 -0.87
C ARG A 316 16.09 -31.51 0.13
N MET A 317 16.10 -31.90 1.40
CA MET A 317 16.83 -31.21 2.45
C MET A 317 18.30 -31.67 2.52
N PRO A 318 19.20 -30.84 3.09
CA PRO A 318 20.57 -31.25 3.39
C PRO A 318 20.61 -32.50 4.30
N PRO A 319 21.69 -33.30 4.25
CA PRO A 319 21.75 -34.63 4.86
C PRO A 319 21.54 -34.64 6.37
N TRP A 320 22.04 -33.63 7.09
CA TRP A 320 21.92 -33.57 8.56
C TRP A 320 20.47 -33.27 9.02
N PRO A 321 19.82 -32.16 8.61
CA PRO A 321 18.39 -31.91 8.90
C PRO A 321 17.48 -33.05 8.45
N ARG A 322 17.79 -33.66 7.30
CA ARG A 322 17.09 -34.84 6.81
C ARG A 322 17.12 -35.98 7.82
N ARG A 323 18.29 -36.45 8.24
CA ARG A 323 18.43 -37.55 9.21
C ARG A 323 17.71 -37.27 10.52
N VAL A 324 17.73 -36.02 10.99
CA VAL A 324 17.02 -35.62 12.21
C VAL A 324 15.50 -35.78 12.05
N ILE A 325 14.93 -35.35 10.93
CA ILE A 325 13.49 -35.50 10.66
C ILE A 325 13.12 -36.98 10.46
N GLU A 326 13.97 -37.76 9.79
CA GLU A 326 13.76 -39.20 9.61
C GLU A 326 13.72 -39.93 10.97
N ALA A 327 14.69 -39.65 11.84
CA ALA A 327 14.73 -40.21 13.20
C ALA A 327 13.52 -39.78 14.04
N ALA A 328 13.12 -38.51 13.95
CA ALA A 328 11.94 -37.97 14.62
C ALA A 328 10.63 -38.67 14.20
N LEU A 329 10.44 -38.90 12.90
CA LEU A 329 9.27 -39.61 12.38
C LEU A 329 9.26 -41.10 12.76
N ALA A 330 10.42 -41.75 12.73
CA ALA A 330 10.55 -43.13 13.18
C ALA A 330 10.22 -43.26 14.67
N LEU A 331 10.77 -42.35 15.50
CA LEU A 331 10.50 -42.31 16.93
C LEU A 331 9.01 -42.04 17.20
N LEU A 332 8.36 -41.17 16.43
CA LEU A 332 6.92 -40.92 16.54
C LEU A 332 6.08 -42.18 16.30
N LEU A 333 6.40 -42.96 15.26
CA LEU A 333 5.69 -44.20 14.95
C LEU A 333 5.97 -45.28 16.00
N LEU A 334 7.20 -45.37 16.49
CA LEU A 334 7.57 -46.27 17.59
C LEU A 334 6.81 -45.92 18.87
N SER A 335 6.76 -44.64 19.25
CA SER A 335 5.97 -44.17 20.40
C SER A 335 4.48 -44.46 20.22
N ALA A 336 3.93 -44.31 19.02
CA ALA A 336 2.52 -44.62 18.77
C ALA A 336 2.22 -46.12 18.88
N GLY A 337 3.13 -46.97 18.41
CA GLY A 337 3.05 -48.43 18.58
C GLY A 337 3.18 -48.84 20.05
N HIS A 338 4.15 -48.26 20.77
CA HIS A 338 4.33 -48.44 22.20
C HIS A 338 3.06 -48.09 22.98
N ASP A 339 2.52 -46.89 22.78
CA ASP A 339 1.33 -46.41 23.49
C ASP A 339 0.09 -47.25 23.17
N TYR A 340 -0.02 -47.77 21.94
CA TYR A 340 -1.05 -48.74 21.59
C TYR A 340 -0.90 -50.05 22.37
N LEU A 341 0.31 -50.63 22.42
CA LEU A 341 0.57 -51.87 23.16
C LEU A 341 0.35 -51.70 24.66
N TYR A 342 0.77 -50.56 25.22
CA TYR A 342 0.51 -50.18 26.61
C TYR A 342 -0.99 -50.04 26.88
N TYR A 343 -1.72 -49.31 26.03
CA TYR A 343 -3.15 -49.10 26.20
C TYR A 343 -3.97 -50.36 25.93
N ALA A 344 -3.46 -51.32 25.15
CA ALA A 344 -4.10 -52.62 24.90
C ALA A 344 -3.76 -53.69 25.98
N GLY A 345 -2.90 -53.36 26.95
CA GLY A 345 -2.55 -54.24 28.08
C GLY A 345 -1.46 -55.28 27.76
N TRP A 346 -0.62 -55.03 26.75
CA TRP A 346 0.50 -55.90 26.38
C TRP A 346 1.83 -55.51 27.03
N LEU A 347 1.91 -54.33 27.65
CA LEU A 347 3.08 -53.82 28.36
C LEU A 347 2.77 -53.69 29.86
N SER A 348 3.84 -53.58 30.66
CA SER A 348 3.73 -53.48 32.12
C SER A 348 2.84 -52.31 32.54
N PRO A 349 1.99 -52.48 33.57
CA PRO A 349 1.20 -51.39 34.15
C PRO A 349 2.05 -50.23 34.69
N ASP A 350 3.30 -50.52 35.07
CA ASP A 350 4.26 -49.55 35.59
C ASP A 350 4.88 -48.67 34.48
N ASP A 351 4.71 -49.01 33.21
CA ASP A 351 5.14 -48.19 32.07
C ASP A 351 4.24 -46.93 31.93
N GLY A 352 4.47 -46.11 30.90
CA GLY A 352 3.70 -44.90 30.64
C GLY A 352 3.62 -44.50 29.17
N PHE A 353 2.78 -43.51 28.87
CA PHE A 353 2.61 -43.00 27.50
C PHE A 353 3.84 -42.20 27.05
N TRP A 354 4.35 -42.45 25.85
CA TRP A 354 5.49 -41.75 25.27
C TRP A 354 5.07 -40.55 24.40
N LEU A 355 3.92 -40.65 23.71
CA LEU A 355 3.45 -39.60 22.80
C LEU A 355 3.27 -38.22 23.47
N PRO A 356 2.78 -38.09 24.72
CA PRO A 356 2.63 -36.79 25.35
C PRO A 356 3.94 -36.01 25.55
N TYR A 357 5.08 -36.69 25.55
CA TYR A 357 6.40 -36.06 25.63
C TYR A 357 6.96 -35.77 24.24
N LEU A 358 6.89 -36.76 23.34
CA LEU A 358 7.52 -36.64 22.03
C LEU A 358 6.77 -35.67 21.10
N THR A 359 5.43 -35.73 21.08
CA THR A 359 4.61 -34.90 20.19
C THR A 359 4.83 -33.39 20.36
N PRO A 360 4.86 -32.81 21.58
CA PRO A 360 5.15 -31.39 21.73
C PRO A 360 6.57 -31.01 21.25
N VAL A 361 7.59 -31.84 21.49
CA VAL A 361 8.96 -31.57 20.99
C VAL A 361 8.99 -31.52 19.47
N LEU A 362 8.37 -32.50 18.80
CA LEU A 362 8.31 -32.55 17.34
C LEU A 362 7.52 -31.37 16.76
N MET A 363 6.38 -31.05 17.36
CA MET A 363 5.54 -29.93 16.92
C MET A 363 6.25 -28.58 17.09
N ALA A 364 6.94 -28.36 18.22
CA ALA A 364 7.76 -27.18 18.43
C ALA A 364 8.90 -27.08 17.40
N GLY A 365 9.58 -28.19 17.09
CA GLY A 365 10.62 -28.24 16.06
C GLY A 365 10.10 -27.83 14.68
N VAL A 366 8.96 -28.39 14.26
CA VAL A 366 8.33 -28.04 12.97
C VAL A 366 7.83 -26.60 12.97
N ALA A 367 7.22 -26.12 14.06
CA ALA A 367 6.78 -24.74 14.21
C ALA A 367 7.95 -23.75 14.02
N LEU A 368 9.10 -24.02 14.64
CA LEU A 368 10.30 -23.19 14.53
C LEU A 368 10.84 -23.15 13.09
N VAL A 369 10.82 -24.28 12.38
CA VAL A 369 11.21 -24.34 10.95
C VAL A 369 10.27 -23.49 10.09
N LEU A 370 8.96 -23.61 10.28
CA LEU A 370 7.97 -22.81 9.54
C LEU A 370 8.11 -21.32 9.85
N LEU A 371 8.32 -20.96 11.12
CA LEU A 371 8.51 -19.58 11.54
C LEU A 371 9.79 -18.97 10.97
N ARG A 372 10.91 -19.70 10.97
CA ARG A 372 12.18 -19.25 10.35
C ARG A 372 12.01 -19.03 8.85
N ARG A 373 11.35 -19.96 8.16
CA ARG A 373 11.05 -19.82 6.72
C ARG A 373 10.20 -18.58 6.44
N PHE A 374 9.20 -18.32 7.28
CA PHE A 374 8.35 -17.14 7.16
C PHE A 374 9.12 -15.84 7.38
N VAL A 375 9.93 -15.75 8.43
CA VAL A 375 10.76 -14.56 8.71
C VAL A 375 11.72 -14.31 7.54
N HIS A 376 12.35 -15.35 7.01
CA HIS A 376 13.25 -15.21 5.87
C HIS A 376 12.52 -14.75 4.60
N ALA A 377 11.32 -15.27 4.32
CA ALA A 377 10.51 -14.83 3.18
C ALA A 377 10.09 -13.35 3.32
N LEU A 378 9.80 -12.89 4.54
CA LEU A 378 9.50 -11.49 4.81
C LEU A 378 10.71 -10.60 4.54
N GLU A 379 11.90 -10.99 4.99
CA GLU A 379 13.15 -10.25 4.72
C GLU A 379 13.43 -10.11 3.22
N VAL A 380 13.21 -11.17 2.44
CA VAL A 380 13.38 -11.13 0.99
C VAL A 380 12.35 -10.21 0.32
N ALA A 381 11.10 -10.25 0.78
CA ALA A 381 10.06 -9.36 0.26
C ALA A 381 10.33 -7.88 0.55
N GLU A 382 10.80 -7.56 1.76
CA GLU A 382 11.17 -6.19 2.17
C GLU A 382 12.29 -5.64 1.29
N ARG A 383 13.37 -6.43 1.08
CA ARG A 383 14.48 -6.05 0.20
C ARG A 383 14.04 -5.84 -1.25
N HIS A 384 13.15 -6.67 -1.77
CA HIS A 384 12.61 -6.46 -3.11
C HIS A 384 11.75 -5.20 -3.20
N GLY A 385 11.01 -4.85 -2.14
CA GLY A 385 10.24 -3.60 -2.05
C GLY A 385 11.14 -2.38 -2.14
N GLU A 386 12.19 -2.32 -1.31
CA GLU A 386 13.18 -1.23 -1.31
C GLU A 386 13.88 -1.09 -2.68
N GLN A 387 14.27 -2.22 -3.29
CA GLN A 387 14.87 -2.21 -4.63
C GLN A 387 13.92 -1.70 -5.71
N LEU A 388 12.63 -2.01 -5.61
CA LEU A 388 11.63 -1.54 -6.57
C LEU A 388 11.42 -0.03 -6.43
N GLU A 389 11.33 0.48 -5.19
CA GLU A 389 11.22 1.91 -4.92
C GLU A 389 12.42 2.69 -5.47
N LEU A 390 13.65 2.20 -5.27
CA LEU A 390 14.85 2.80 -5.83
C LEU A 390 14.81 2.86 -7.36
N ARG A 391 14.42 1.76 -8.03
CA ARG A 391 14.29 1.72 -9.50
C ARG A 391 13.21 2.67 -10.00
N VAL A 392 12.08 2.77 -9.31
CA VAL A 392 11.00 3.70 -9.67
C VAL A 392 11.48 5.15 -9.53
N ALA A 393 12.19 5.47 -8.45
CA ALA A 393 12.75 6.80 -8.23
C ALA A 393 13.80 7.16 -9.30
N GLU A 394 14.70 6.23 -9.64
CA GLU A 394 15.69 6.39 -10.70
C GLU A 394 15.04 6.63 -12.06
N ARG A 395 14.10 5.76 -12.47
CA ARG A 395 13.36 5.91 -13.74
C ARG A 395 12.56 7.21 -13.80
N THR A 396 12.00 7.65 -12.68
CA THR A 396 11.27 8.92 -12.62
C THR A 396 12.22 10.11 -12.84
N ARG A 397 13.41 10.08 -12.22
CA ARG A 397 14.44 11.11 -12.45
C ARG A 397 14.92 11.13 -13.90
N ASP A 398 15.17 9.97 -14.50
CA ASP A 398 15.60 9.87 -15.90
C ASP A 398 14.57 10.48 -16.85
N LEU A 399 13.28 10.15 -16.65
CA LEU A 399 12.18 10.69 -17.46
C LEU A 399 12.06 12.22 -17.31
N GLN A 400 12.19 12.73 -16.09
CA GLN A 400 12.17 14.17 -15.83
C GLN A 400 13.35 14.87 -16.51
N ALA A 401 14.55 14.32 -16.40
CA ALA A 401 15.75 14.85 -17.04
C ALA A 401 15.62 14.85 -18.57
N ALA A 402 15.11 13.75 -19.15
CA ALA A 402 14.85 13.64 -20.59
C ALA A 402 13.82 14.66 -21.08
N ASN A 403 12.71 14.85 -20.36
CA ASN A 403 11.70 15.86 -20.70
C ASN A 403 12.26 17.29 -20.62
N ALA A 404 13.03 17.59 -19.57
CA ALA A 404 13.67 18.90 -19.42
C ALA A 404 14.71 19.17 -20.53
N ALA A 405 15.45 18.14 -20.96
CA ALA A 405 16.39 18.24 -22.07
C ALA A 405 15.66 18.44 -23.41
N LYS A 406 14.59 17.68 -23.67
CA LYS A 406 13.74 17.83 -24.87
C LYS A 406 13.17 19.24 -24.99
N THR A 407 12.67 19.79 -23.88
CA THR A 407 12.10 21.15 -23.83
C THR A 407 13.16 22.20 -24.11
N ARG A 408 14.35 22.10 -23.49
CA ARG A 408 15.47 23.03 -23.75
C ARG A 408 15.96 22.96 -25.19
N PHE A 409 16.04 21.75 -25.77
CA PHE A 409 16.43 21.55 -27.16
C PHE A 409 15.45 22.22 -28.13
N ILE A 410 14.14 21.98 -27.95
CA ILE A 410 13.11 22.61 -28.80
C ILE A 410 13.14 24.13 -28.63
N ALA A 411 13.33 24.62 -27.41
CA ALA A 411 13.42 26.06 -27.13
C ALA A 411 14.60 26.73 -27.86
N ALA A 412 15.80 26.15 -27.76
CA ALA A 412 16.99 26.66 -28.42
C ALA A 412 16.89 26.60 -29.95
N ALA A 413 16.52 25.42 -30.49
CA ALA A 413 16.37 25.25 -31.94
C ALA A 413 15.33 26.23 -32.52
N SER A 414 14.26 26.53 -31.78
CA SER A 414 13.24 27.46 -32.24
C SER A 414 13.62 28.94 -32.10
N HIS A 415 14.56 29.28 -31.23
CA HIS A 415 15.13 30.62 -31.21
C HIS A 415 15.97 30.85 -32.47
N ASP A 416 16.86 29.90 -32.76
CA ASP A 416 17.82 29.99 -33.87
C ASP A 416 17.12 29.94 -35.24
N LEU A 417 15.98 29.24 -35.34
CA LEU A 417 15.16 29.23 -36.53
C LEU A 417 14.32 30.51 -36.71
N ARG A 418 14.05 31.28 -35.64
CA ARG A 418 13.21 32.50 -35.75
C ARG A 418 13.96 33.65 -36.40
N GLN A 419 15.23 33.83 -36.06
CA GLN A 419 16.08 34.89 -36.59
C GLN A 419 16.14 34.93 -38.13
N PRO A 420 16.50 33.84 -38.84
CA PRO A 420 16.59 33.88 -40.29
C PRO A 420 15.22 34.11 -40.95
N VAL A 421 14.14 33.62 -40.35
CA VAL A 421 12.77 33.81 -40.86
C VAL A 421 12.31 35.25 -40.72
N ALA A 422 12.59 35.89 -39.59
CA ALA A 422 12.34 37.31 -39.39
C ALA A 422 13.14 38.17 -40.38
N SER A 423 14.41 37.83 -40.62
CA SER A 423 15.24 38.51 -41.63
C SER A 423 14.70 38.37 -43.05
N ILE A 424 14.23 37.18 -43.45
CA ILE A 424 13.57 36.97 -44.76
C ILE A 424 12.33 37.86 -44.89
N GLY A 425 11.50 37.97 -43.83
CA GLY A 425 10.32 38.83 -43.82
C GLY A 425 10.67 40.32 -43.95
N LEU A 426 11.71 40.78 -43.26
CA LEU A 426 12.19 42.17 -43.32
C LEU A 426 12.77 42.52 -44.69
N LEU A 427 13.62 41.65 -45.25
CA LEU A 427 14.20 41.84 -46.58
C LEU A 427 13.12 41.85 -47.67
N ALA A 428 12.10 41.00 -47.57
CA ALA A 428 10.95 41.02 -48.46
C ALA A 428 10.14 42.33 -48.36
N GLY A 429 9.98 42.87 -47.14
CA GLY A 429 9.33 44.16 -46.88
C GLY A 429 10.09 45.33 -47.51
N LEU A 430 11.41 45.40 -47.28
CA LEU A 430 12.28 46.42 -47.86
C LEU A 430 12.31 46.37 -49.39
N MET A 431 12.33 45.17 -49.98
CA MET A 431 12.24 45.00 -51.43
C MET A 431 10.89 45.49 -51.97
N ARG A 432 9.81 45.44 -51.17
CA ARG A 432 8.46 45.87 -51.59
C ARG A 432 8.28 47.38 -51.66
N GLU A 433 9.10 48.14 -50.94
CA GLU A 433 9.04 49.60 -50.84
C GLU A 433 9.75 50.32 -51.99
N ARG A 434 10.44 49.61 -52.88
CA ARG A 434 11.07 50.21 -54.05
C ARG A 434 10.02 50.62 -55.10
N GLU A 435 10.27 51.74 -55.77
CA GLU A 435 9.35 52.31 -56.77
C GLU A 435 9.48 51.65 -58.16
N ASP A 436 10.55 50.89 -58.42
CA ASP A 436 10.94 50.29 -59.71
C ASP A 436 10.48 48.83 -59.93
N ILE A 437 9.56 48.33 -59.10
CA ILE A 437 9.15 46.90 -59.08
C ILE A 437 7.89 46.68 -59.93
N ASP A 438 7.91 45.69 -60.83
CA ASP A 438 6.72 45.31 -61.62
C ASP A 438 5.65 44.56 -60.80
N ALA A 439 4.44 44.42 -61.35
CA ALA A 439 3.32 43.77 -60.69
C ALA A 439 3.54 42.27 -60.37
N GLY A 440 4.30 41.55 -61.20
CA GLY A 440 4.67 40.15 -60.99
C GLY A 440 5.72 39.98 -59.89
N GLN A 441 6.74 40.84 -59.85
CA GLN A 441 7.75 40.88 -58.79
C GLN A 441 7.13 41.24 -57.43
N ARG A 442 6.19 42.20 -57.40
CA ARG A 442 5.43 42.54 -56.18
C ARG A 442 4.61 41.34 -55.68
N SER A 443 3.99 40.57 -56.58
CA SER A 443 3.26 39.34 -56.22
C SER A 443 4.17 38.25 -55.64
N LEU A 444 5.40 38.09 -56.15
CA LEU A 444 6.38 37.14 -55.60
C LEU A 444 6.86 37.57 -54.20
N LEU A 445 7.09 38.86 -53.98
CA LEU A 445 7.44 39.41 -52.66
C LEU A 445 6.31 39.21 -51.64
N ASP A 446 5.05 39.42 -52.03
CA ASP A 446 3.90 39.17 -51.15
C ASP A 446 3.79 37.68 -50.76
N ARG A 447 4.09 36.76 -51.70
CA ARG A 447 4.14 35.31 -51.42
C ARG A 447 5.30 34.94 -50.49
N LEU A 448 6.47 35.57 -50.66
CA LEU A 448 7.63 35.35 -49.80
C LEU A 448 7.36 35.83 -48.37
N ALA A 449 6.83 37.05 -48.22
CA ALA A 449 6.46 37.62 -46.93
C ALA A 449 5.38 36.77 -46.22
N ALA A 450 4.35 36.33 -46.94
CA ALA A 450 3.32 35.44 -46.40
C ALA A 450 3.89 34.08 -45.95
N SER A 451 4.91 33.56 -46.66
CA SER A 451 5.57 32.29 -46.32
C SER A 451 6.45 32.42 -45.07
N ALA A 452 7.23 33.52 -44.96
CA ALA A 452 8.02 33.82 -43.76
C ALA A 452 7.11 33.97 -42.52
N GLN A 453 6.01 34.70 -42.66
CA GLN A 453 5.03 34.88 -41.58
C GLN A 453 4.30 33.57 -41.20
N ALA A 454 4.12 32.65 -42.15
CA ALA A 454 3.60 31.31 -41.85
C ALA A 454 4.60 30.47 -41.04
N LEU A 455 5.89 30.54 -41.38
CA LEU A 455 6.95 29.82 -40.69
C LEU A 455 7.21 30.36 -39.28
N GLU A 456 7.11 31.67 -39.08
CA GLU A 456 7.20 32.27 -37.74
C GLU A 456 6.04 31.82 -36.83
N ARG A 457 4.82 31.77 -37.37
CA ARG A 457 3.65 31.25 -36.64
C ARG A 457 3.77 29.77 -36.29
N LEU A 458 4.34 28.96 -37.19
CA LEU A 458 4.67 27.56 -36.92
C LEU A 458 5.57 27.43 -35.69
N LEU A 459 6.67 28.17 -35.73
CA LEU A 459 7.72 28.06 -34.75
C LEU A 459 7.26 28.53 -33.38
N LYS A 460 6.46 29.60 -33.34
CA LYS A 460 5.77 30.05 -32.14
C LYS A 460 4.79 28.99 -31.61
N GLY A 461 3.96 28.41 -32.47
CA GLY A 461 2.99 27.39 -32.07
C GLY A 461 3.64 26.12 -31.50
N LEU A 462 4.75 25.68 -32.09
CA LEU A 462 5.53 24.53 -31.61
C LEU A 462 6.17 24.81 -30.25
N LEU A 463 6.71 26.00 -30.06
CA LEU A 463 7.28 26.46 -28.79
C LEU A 463 6.23 26.54 -27.68
N ASP A 464 5.10 27.17 -27.96
CA ASP A 464 4.01 27.33 -27.00
C ASP A 464 3.51 25.94 -26.58
N LEU A 465 3.32 25.03 -27.53
CA LEU A 465 2.96 23.64 -27.25
C LEU A 465 4.00 22.92 -26.39
N SER A 466 5.29 23.03 -26.71
CA SER A 466 6.37 22.43 -25.92
C SER A 466 6.44 23.00 -24.50
N ARG A 467 6.15 24.29 -24.30
CA ARG A 467 6.10 24.92 -22.98
C ARG A 467 4.90 24.45 -22.18
N PHE A 468 3.75 24.26 -22.84
CA PHE A 468 2.56 23.68 -22.22
C PHE A 468 2.79 22.23 -21.77
N ASP A 469 3.37 21.37 -22.62
CA ASP A 469 3.64 19.96 -22.28
C ASP A 469 4.70 19.80 -21.19
N ALA A 470 5.64 20.75 -21.09
CA ALA A 470 6.66 20.78 -20.06
C ALA A 470 6.16 21.32 -18.70
N GLY A 471 4.91 21.78 -18.61
CA GLY A 471 4.35 22.39 -17.40
C GLY A 471 4.98 23.74 -17.03
N GLN A 472 5.61 24.42 -18.00
CA GLN A 472 6.33 25.69 -17.76
C GLN A 472 5.43 26.93 -17.83
N VAL A 473 4.14 26.76 -18.15
CA VAL A 473 3.16 27.85 -18.23
C VAL A 473 2.18 27.74 -17.07
N GLU A 474 2.20 28.73 -16.18
CA GLU A 474 1.25 28.84 -15.07
C GLU A 474 0.12 29.84 -15.43
N SER A 475 -1.13 29.43 -15.24
CA SER A 475 -2.31 30.29 -15.41
C SER A 475 -2.40 31.32 -14.28
N ARG A 476 -2.54 32.61 -14.62
CA ARG A 476 -2.71 33.72 -13.67
C ARG A 476 -4.10 34.34 -13.82
N PRO A 477 -5.14 33.74 -13.23
CA PRO A 477 -6.51 34.22 -13.39
C PRO A 477 -6.72 35.59 -12.74
N ARG A 478 -7.30 36.53 -13.50
CA ARG A 478 -7.68 37.89 -13.06
C ARG A 478 -9.09 38.23 -13.57
N ALA A 479 -9.65 39.34 -13.11
CA ALA A 479 -10.92 39.85 -13.60
C ALA A 479 -10.72 40.47 -15.01
N VAL A 480 -11.30 39.84 -16.03
CA VAL A 480 -11.16 40.23 -17.44
C VAL A 480 -12.49 40.75 -17.99
N PRO A 481 -12.58 42.03 -18.41
CA PRO A 481 -13.76 42.54 -19.10
C PRO A 481 -13.84 41.96 -20.52
N LEU A 482 -14.83 41.11 -20.77
CA LEU A 482 -14.94 40.38 -22.04
C LEU A 482 -15.15 41.29 -23.25
N GLN A 483 -15.85 42.41 -23.08
CA GLN A 483 -16.14 43.32 -24.18
C GLN A 483 -14.85 43.88 -24.81
N ALA A 484 -13.97 44.46 -24.00
CA ALA A 484 -12.73 45.05 -24.48
C ALA A 484 -11.82 44.00 -25.16
N LEU A 485 -11.73 42.81 -24.56
CA LEU A 485 -10.93 41.71 -25.13
C LEU A 485 -11.47 41.25 -26.49
N VAL A 486 -12.78 41.02 -26.58
CA VAL A 486 -13.43 40.58 -27.82
C VAL A 486 -13.33 41.65 -28.91
N GLU A 487 -13.51 42.92 -28.57
CA GLU A 487 -13.37 44.04 -29.51
C GLU A 487 -11.93 44.14 -30.05
N SER A 488 -10.92 43.96 -29.19
CA SER A 488 -9.51 43.93 -29.60
C SER A 488 -9.24 42.80 -30.61
N VAL A 489 -9.67 41.57 -30.31
CA VAL A 489 -9.46 40.41 -31.20
C VAL A 489 -10.20 40.58 -32.54
N LEU A 490 -11.40 41.17 -32.52
CA LEU A 490 -12.17 41.41 -33.74
C LEU A 490 -11.56 42.52 -34.60
N ALA A 491 -10.95 43.54 -33.98
CA ALA A 491 -10.24 44.60 -34.71
C ALA A 491 -9.06 44.03 -35.50
N ASP A 492 -8.31 43.10 -34.92
CA ASP A 492 -7.19 42.43 -35.58
C ASP A 492 -7.61 41.62 -36.83
N GLU A 493 -8.78 40.99 -36.79
CA GLU A 493 -9.30 40.15 -37.88
C GLU A 493 -10.22 40.90 -38.85
N ALA A 494 -10.50 42.19 -38.60
CA ALA A 494 -11.45 42.98 -39.38
C ALA A 494 -11.03 43.11 -40.85
N ALA A 495 -9.75 43.39 -41.12
CA ALA A 495 -9.24 43.52 -42.49
C ALA A 495 -9.31 42.19 -43.26
N ALA A 496 -8.99 41.07 -42.59
CA ALA A 496 -9.07 39.74 -43.18
C ALA A 496 -10.53 39.34 -43.49
N ALA A 497 -11.46 39.66 -42.60
CA ALA A 497 -12.88 39.43 -42.83
C ALA A 497 -13.45 40.32 -43.96
N GLN A 498 -13.07 41.60 -44.00
CA GLN A 498 -13.53 42.56 -45.01
C GLN A 498 -13.05 42.20 -46.41
N SER A 499 -11.77 41.82 -46.57
CA SER A 499 -11.22 41.35 -47.85
C SER A 499 -11.93 40.10 -48.39
N ARG A 500 -12.63 39.35 -47.53
CA ARG A 500 -13.43 38.17 -47.87
C ARG A 500 -14.94 38.43 -47.91
N GLY A 501 -15.38 39.68 -47.68
CA GLY A 501 -16.81 40.02 -47.65
C GLY A 501 -17.59 39.40 -46.48
N LEU A 502 -16.93 38.99 -45.41
CA LEU A 502 -17.55 38.34 -44.24
C LEU A 502 -18.04 39.37 -43.22
N ARG A 503 -19.19 39.09 -42.58
CA ARG A 503 -19.70 39.90 -41.47
C ARG A 503 -19.08 39.46 -40.16
N LEU A 504 -18.27 40.31 -39.54
CA LEU A 504 -17.71 40.08 -38.20
C LEU A 504 -18.58 40.81 -37.15
N ARG A 505 -19.11 40.10 -36.14
CA ARG A 505 -20.01 40.68 -35.13
C ARG A 505 -19.64 40.27 -33.71
N ALA A 506 -19.74 41.21 -32.77
CA ALA A 506 -19.63 40.98 -31.33
C ALA A 506 -20.98 41.10 -30.63
N ARG A 507 -21.28 40.18 -29.71
CA ARG A 507 -22.34 40.26 -28.70
C ARG A 507 -21.77 39.78 -27.37
N ALA A 508 -20.70 40.43 -26.90
CA ALA A 508 -19.96 40.02 -25.71
C ALA A 508 -20.49 40.60 -24.38
N GLY A 509 -21.34 41.63 -24.40
CA GLY A 509 -21.94 42.23 -23.18
C GLY A 509 -20.92 42.77 -22.16
N GLY A 510 -21.39 43.51 -21.14
CA GLY A 510 -20.55 44.07 -20.07
C GLY A 510 -20.11 43.06 -19.01
N TRP A 511 -19.82 41.81 -19.41
CA TRP A 511 -19.45 40.75 -18.47
C TRP A 511 -17.97 40.80 -18.13
N THR A 512 -17.66 40.56 -16.85
CA THR A 512 -16.29 40.36 -16.36
C THR A 512 -16.13 38.93 -15.89
N VAL A 513 -15.10 38.23 -16.36
CA VAL A 513 -14.86 36.82 -16.04
C VAL A 513 -13.52 36.61 -15.33
N GLN A 514 -13.41 35.55 -14.53
CA GLN A 514 -12.16 35.16 -13.89
C GLN A 514 -11.39 34.26 -14.85
N ALA A 515 -10.40 34.80 -15.54
CA ALA A 515 -9.59 34.08 -16.51
C ALA A 515 -8.19 34.68 -16.60
N ASP A 516 -7.23 33.92 -17.13
CA ASP A 516 -5.95 34.50 -17.54
C ASP A 516 -6.18 35.27 -18.86
N PRO A 517 -5.95 36.60 -18.90
CA PRO A 517 -6.23 37.41 -20.08
C PRO A 517 -5.40 36.98 -21.29
N VAL A 518 -4.15 36.54 -21.10
CA VAL A 518 -3.25 36.15 -22.19
C VAL A 518 -3.71 34.83 -22.79
N LEU A 519 -4.01 33.84 -21.95
CA LEU A 519 -4.50 32.54 -22.41
C LEU A 519 -5.88 32.67 -23.08
N LEU A 520 -6.77 33.50 -22.52
CA LEU A 520 -8.10 33.73 -23.08
C LEU A 520 -8.04 34.47 -24.43
N GLU A 521 -7.18 35.47 -24.55
CA GLU A 521 -6.92 36.16 -25.83
C GLU A 521 -6.40 35.18 -26.88
N GLN A 522 -5.42 34.34 -26.51
CA GLN A 522 -4.84 33.35 -27.41
C GLN A 522 -5.87 32.33 -27.88
N ILE A 523 -6.78 31.90 -27.00
CA ILE A 523 -7.91 31.05 -27.39
C ILE A 523 -8.82 31.77 -28.39
N LEU A 524 -9.26 32.99 -28.07
CA LEU A 524 -10.17 33.75 -28.90
C LEU A 524 -9.58 34.04 -30.28
N ARG A 525 -8.31 34.46 -30.35
CA ARG A 525 -7.61 34.75 -31.60
C ARG A 525 -7.51 33.52 -32.50
N ASN A 526 -7.21 32.35 -31.92
CA ASN A 526 -7.18 31.08 -32.67
C ASN A 526 -8.57 30.68 -33.16
N LEU A 527 -9.62 30.82 -32.34
CA LEU A 527 -10.98 30.47 -32.73
C LEU A 527 -11.55 31.41 -33.79
N VAL A 528 -11.41 32.73 -33.61
CA VAL A 528 -11.89 33.75 -34.55
C VAL A 528 -11.11 33.70 -35.86
N GLY A 529 -9.77 33.57 -35.80
CA GLY A 529 -8.94 33.43 -36.99
C GLY A 529 -9.29 32.16 -37.80
N ASN A 530 -9.58 31.04 -37.13
CA ASN A 530 -10.09 29.85 -37.82
C ASN A 530 -11.47 30.07 -38.44
N ALA A 531 -12.39 30.73 -37.73
CA ALA A 531 -13.72 31.05 -38.22
C ALA A 531 -13.67 31.92 -39.49
N VAL A 532 -12.84 32.97 -39.52
CA VAL A 532 -12.64 33.83 -40.70
C VAL A 532 -12.00 33.07 -41.85
N ARG A 533 -11.06 32.17 -41.55
CA ARG A 533 -10.36 31.37 -42.58
C ARG A 533 -11.26 30.33 -43.26
N HIS A 534 -12.14 29.69 -42.51
CA HIS A 534 -12.95 28.56 -43.01
C HIS A 534 -14.39 28.93 -43.36
N THR A 535 -14.75 30.22 -43.29
CA THR A 535 -16.03 30.74 -43.76
C THR A 535 -15.86 31.38 -45.13
N ALA A 536 -16.57 30.86 -46.14
CA ALA A 536 -16.55 31.42 -47.49
C ALA A 536 -17.59 32.54 -47.67
N GLN A 537 -18.78 32.39 -47.09
CA GLN A 537 -19.89 33.35 -47.18
C GLN A 537 -20.61 33.43 -45.82
N GLY A 538 -21.21 34.58 -45.53
CA GLY A 538 -21.94 34.83 -44.27
C GLY A 538 -21.12 35.62 -43.25
N GLY A 539 -20.77 35.02 -42.11
CA GLY A 539 -20.05 35.75 -41.06
C GLY A 539 -19.65 34.96 -39.82
N VAL A 540 -18.98 35.66 -38.92
CA VAL A 540 -18.51 35.17 -37.62
C VAL A 540 -19.14 35.99 -36.51
N LEU A 541 -19.69 35.33 -35.50
CA LEU A 541 -20.29 35.95 -34.31
C LEU A 541 -19.58 35.47 -33.05
N VAL A 542 -19.00 36.41 -32.30
CA VAL A 542 -18.52 36.16 -30.94
C VAL A 542 -19.61 36.59 -29.96
N SER A 543 -20.16 35.66 -29.19
CA SER A 543 -21.25 35.90 -28.25
C SER A 543 -20.87 35.48 -26.84
N ALA A 544 -21.24 36.26 -25.82
CA ALA A 544 -21.10 35.85 -24.43
C ALA A 544 -22.46 35.93 -23.72
N ARG A 545 -22.85 34.85 -23.05
CA ARG A 545 -24.14 34.75 -22.36
C ARG A 545 -23.98 34.16 -20.97
N ARG A 546 -24.67 34.74 -19.99
CA ARG A 546 -24.66 34.22 -18.63
C ARG A 546 -25.35 32.85 -18.56
N ARG A 547 -24.73 31.93 -17.82
CA ARG A 547 -25.22 30.59 -17.48
C ARG A 547 -24.97 30.36 -15.99
N GLY A 548 -25.95 30.73 -15.16
CA GLY A 548 -25.83 30.65 -13.70
C GLY A 548 -24.73 31.57 -13.15
N SER A 549 -23.71 30.98 -12.52
CA SER A 549 -22.50 31.64 -11.98
C SER A 549 -21.36 31.78 -13.00
N ALA A 550 -21.59 31.39 -14.25
CA ALA A 550 -20.59 31.45 -15.32
C ALA A 550 -21.08 32.24 -16.54
N VAL A 551 -20.16 32.57 -17.43
CA VAL A 551 -20.42 33.13 -18.76
C VAL A 551 -19.98 32.12 -19.79
N LEU A 552 -20.91 31.73 -20.65
CA LEU A 552 -20.64 30.92 -21.83
C LEU A 552 -20.23 31.85 -22.97
N LEU A 553 -18.93 31.91 -23.23
CA LEU A 553 -18.32 32.60 -24.36
C LEU A 553 -18.29 31.67 -25.57
N GLN A 554 -18.76 32.13 -26.72
CA GLN A 554 -18.89 31.30 -27.91
C GLN A 554 -18.44 32.03 -29.17
N VAL A 555 -17.79 31.31 -30.07
CA VAL A 555 -17.47 31.76 -31.43
C VAL A 555 -18.29 30.91 -32.39
N TRP A 556 -19.15 31.57 -33.17
CA TRP A 556 -20.00 30.97 -34.19
C TRP A 556 -19.51 31.37 -35.57
N ASP A 557 -19.50 30.42 -36.49
CA ASP A 557 -19.21 30.65 -37.90
C ASP A 557 -20.27 30.01 -38.80
N THR A 558 -20.39 30.51 -40.03
CA THR A 558 -21.25 29.94 -41.07
C THR A 558 -20.44 29.19 -42.13
N GLY A 559 -19.29 28.64 -41.74
CA GLY A 559 -18.34 28.00 -42.64
C GLY A 559 -18.71 26.57 -43.04
N VAL A 560 -17.72 25.84 -43.54
CA VAL A 560 -17.89 24.47 -44.08
C VAL A 560 -18.38 23.44 -43.05
N GLY A 561 -18.23 23.73 -41.76
CA GLY A 561 -18.56 22.79 -40.70
C GLY A 561 -17.64 21.57 -40.64
N ILE A 562 -17.80 20.74 -39.60
CA ILE A 562 -16.92 19.61 -39.28
C ILE A 562 -17.78 18.35 -39.09
N ALA A 563 -17.47 17.29 -39.84
CA ALA A 563 -18.15 16.01 -39.75
C ALA A 563 -17.96 15.37 -38.36
N PRO A 564 -19.00 14.72 -37.77
CA PRO A 564 -18.95 14.16 -36.42
C PRO A 564 -17.73 13.28 -36.13
N GLU A 565 -17.32 12.48 -37.12
CA GLU A 565 -16.20 11.53 -37.01
C GLU A 565 -14.84 12.24 -36.89
N ARG A 566 -14.77 13.51 -37.29
CA ARG A 566 -13.55 14.33 -37.30
C ARG A 566 -13.49 15.34 -36.15
N GLN A 567 -14.57 15.52 -35.39
CA GLN A 567 -14.65 16.55 -34.34
C GLN A 567 -13.67 16.34 -33.16
N ALA A 568 -13.30 15.09 -32.86
CA ALA A 568 -12.26 14.82 -31.87
C ALA A 568 -10.85 15.09 -32.43
N GLN A 569 -10.61 14.70 -33.70
CA GLN A 569 -9.31 14.77 -34.36
C GLN A 569 -8.86 16.20 -34.65
N VAL A 570 -9.78 17.15 -34.84
CA VAL A 570 -9.40 18.56 -35.11
C VAL A 570 -8.64 19.23 -33.97
N PHE A 571 -8.63 18.65 -32.77
CA PHE A 571 -7.82 19.12 -31.64
C PHE A 571 -6.46 18.44 -31.53
N GLU A 572 -6.15 17.47 -32.38
CA GLU A 572 -4.84 16.83 -32.48
C GLU A 572 -3.85 17.73 -33.26
N GLU A 573 -2.56 17.55 -32.99
CA GLU A 573 -1.51 18.36 -33.60
C GLU A 573 -1.33 17.98 -35.07
N PHE A 574 -1.07 19.00 -35.91
CA PHE A 574 -0.81 18.84 -37.35
C PHE A 574 -1.98 18.24 -38.15
N VAL A 575 -3.16 18.11 -37.56
CA VAL A 575 -4.35 17.61 -38.25
C VAL A 575 -5.01 18.74 -39.06
N GLN A 576 -5.19 18.49 -40.36
CA GLN A 576 -5.95 19.33 -41.29
C GLN A 576 -6.97 18.48 -42.03
N LEU A 577 -8.21 18.98 -42.17
CA LEU A 577 -9.30 18.21 -42.79
C LEU A 577 -9.31 18.24 -44.33
N GLU A 578 -8.68 19.25 -44.96
CA GLU A 578 -8.53 19.32 -46.42
C GLU A 578 -7.14 19.84 -46.84
N PRO A 579 -6.19 18.96 -47.14
CA PRO A 579 -4.92 19.34 -47.74
C PRO A 579 -5.09 19.50 -49.26
N GLY A 580 -5.26 20.71 -49.79
CA GLY A 580 -5.11 20.90 -51.25
C GLY A 580 -5.77 22.07 -51.96
N GLN A 581 -6.74 22.81 -51.41
CA GLN A 581 -7.40 23.89 -52.17
C GLN A 581 -6.82 25.28 -51.87
N GLY A 582 -5.71 25.61 -52.53
CA GLY A 582 -5.41 26.94 -53.11
C GLY A 582 -5.34 28.22 -52.25
N HIS A 583 -5.69 28.24 -50.96
CA HIS A 583 -5.66 29.48 -50.15
C HIS A 583 -5.13 29.23 -48.73
N ALA A 584 -3.88 29.63 -48.48
CA ALA A 584 -3.30 29.95 -47.16
C ALA A 584 -3.81 29.13 -45.94
N GLY A 585 -3.71 27.80 -46.00
CA GLY A 585 -4.10 26.90 -44.89
C GLY A 585 -3.21 27.05 -43.65
N GLY A 586 -3.83 27.14 -42.47
CA GLY A 586 -3.11 27.15 -41.18
C GLY A 586 -2.65 25.76 -40.76
N LEU A 587 -1.61 25.67 -39.93
CA LEU A 587 -0.75 24.48 -39.81
C LEU A 587 -1.25 23.38 -38.85
N GLY A 588 -2.53 23.42 -38.45
CA GLY A 588 -3.12 22.39 -37.57
C GLY A 588 -2.73 22.48 -36.09
N LEU A 589 -2.04 23.54 -35.64
CA LEU A 589 -1.65 23.72 -34.22
C LEU A 589 -2.66 24.55 -33.40
N GLY A 590 -3.52 25.33 -34.05
CA GLY A 590 -4.37 26.32 -33.36
C GLY A 590 -5.37 25.71 -32.38
N LEU A 591 -6.12 24.68 -32.77
CA LEU A 591 -7.09 24.02 -31.89
C LEU A 591 -6.42 23.14 -30.83
N ALA A 592 -5.28 22.55 -31.17
CA ALA A 592 -4.38 21.89 -30.22
C ALA A 592 -3.98 22.85 -29.08
N LEU A 593 -3.56 24.09 -29.39
CA LEU A 593 -3.23 25.11 -28.39
C LEU A 593 -4.45 25.56 -27.59
N VAL A 594 -5.61 25.75 -28.24
CA VAL A 594 -6.87 26.09 -27.58
C VAL A 594 -7.22 25.08 -26.49
N ARG A 595 -7.06 23.78 -26.76
CA ARG A 595 -7.34 22.72 -25.78
C ARG A 595 -6.39 22.77 -24.57
N ARG A 596 -5.09 23.02 -24.78
CA ARG A 596 -4.10 23.11 -23.67
C ARG A 596 -4.31 24.37 -22.84
N ALA A 597 -4.52 25.52 -23.48
CA ALA A 597 -4.78 26.78 -22.80
C ALA A 597 -6.08 26.73 -21.98
N ALA A 598 -7.13 26.11 -22.51
CA ALA A 598 -8.38 25.89 -21.76
C ALA A 598 -8.15 25.00 -20.53
N ALA A 599 -7.45 23.87 -20.69
CA ALA A 599 -7.15 22.96 -19.60
C ALA A 599 -6.34 23.64 -18.47
N LEU A 600 -5.38 24.50 -18.81
CA LEU A 600 -4.61 25.28 -17.83
C LEU A 600 -5.44 26.33 -17.09
N MET A 601 -6.45 26.90 -17.74
CA MET A 601 -7.43 27.77 -17.09
C MET A 601 -8.48 26.98 -16.27
N GLY A 602 -8.41 25.65 -16.25
CA GLY A 602 -9.40 24.80 -15.56
C GLY A 602 -10.76 24.75 -16.27
N THR A 603 -10.83 25.07 -17.57
CA THR A 603 -12.04 24.98 -18.39
C THR A 603 -11.86 24.00 -19.55
N SER A 604 -12.95 23.59 -20.17
CA SER A 604 -12.97 22.81 -21.41
C SER A 604 -13.50 23.67 -22.58
N VAL A 605 -13.23 23.22 -23.80
CA VAL A 605 -13.78 23.82 -25.03
C VAL A 605 -14.77 22.85 -25.65
N ASP A 606 -16.03 23.29 -25.75
CA ASP A 606 -17.10 22.53 -26.39
C ASP A 606 -17.14 22.85 -27.89
N LEU A 607 -17.33 21.84 -28.74
CA LEU A 607 -17.54 21.97 -30.18
C LEU A 607 -18.95 21.48 -30.55
N ARG A 608 -19.69 22.30 -31.28
CA ARG A 608 -20.90 21.90 -32.01
C ARG A 608 -20.73 22.30 -33.47
N SER A 609 -20.73 21.33 -34.37
CA SER A 609 -20.55 21.59 -35.80
C SER A 609 -21.32 20.56 -36.63
N ALA A 610 -21.72 20.95 -37.84
CA ALA A 610 -22.30 20.06 -38.83
C ALA A 610 -21.86 20.48 -40.23
N PRO A 611 -21.53 19.53 -41.13
CA PRO A 611 -21.14 19.85 -42.50
C PRO A 611 -22.13 20.79 -43.19
N GLY A 612 -21.61 21.84 -43.82
CA GLY A 612 -22.39 22.88 -44.52
C GLY A 612 -23.18 23.84 -43.62
N ARG A 613 -23.12 23.70 -42.29
CA ARG A 613 -23.88 24.55 -41.34
C ARG A 613 -23.00 25.41 -40.43
N GLY A 614 -21.67 25.37 -40.61
CA GLY A 614 -20.70 26.07 -39.77
C GLY A 614 -20.41 25.38 -38.44
N SER A 615 -19.61 26.03 -37.60
CA SER A 615 -19.21 25.53 -36.28
C SER A 615 -19.48 26.53 -35.15
N CYS A 616 -19.56 26.00 -33.94
CA CYS A 616 -19.69 26.75 -32.71
C CYS A 616 -18.73 26.18 -31.67
N PHE A 617 -17.75 26.98 -31.27
CA PHE A 617 -16.84 26.68 -30.17
C PHE A 617 -17.29 27.44 -28.92
N GLY A 618 -17.31 26.79 -27.75
CA GLY A 618 -17.79 27.37 -26.50
C GLY A 618 -16.83 27.15 -25.33
N LEU A 619 -16.68 28.16 -24.48
CA LEU A 619 -15.94 28.10 -23.21
C LEU A 619 -16.82 28.62 -22.07
N LEU A 620 -16.78 27.94 -20.93
CA LEU A 620 -17.54 28.31 -19.74
C LEU A 620 -16.60 28.93 -18.69
N LEU A 621 -16.70 30.24 -18.49
CA LEU A 621 -15.79 31.00 -17.63
C LEU A 621 -16.51 31.49 -16.38
N PRO A 622 -15.91 31.45 -15.17
CA PRO A 622 -16.55 31.96 -13.96
C PRO A 622 -16.85 33.46 -14.07
N LEU A 623 -18.07 33.87 -13.72
CA LEU A 623 -18.47 35.28 -13.72
C LEU A 623 -17.94 35.96 -12.45
N VAL A 624 -17.31 37.13 -12.59
CA VAL A 624 -16.94 38.00 -11.47
C VAL A 624 -17.99 39.09 -11.32
N GLY A 625 -18.40 39.37 -10.09
CA GLY A 625 -19.22 40.55 -9.78
C GLY A 625 -18.48 41.83 -10.22
N ALA A 626 -19.19 42.77 -10.84
CA ALA A 626 -18.59 43.92 -11.51
C ALA A 626 -17.60 44.70 -10.59
N PRO A 627 -16.30 44.77 -10.93
CA PRO A 627 -15.41 45.78 -10.38
C PRO A 627 -15.72 47.14 -11.04
N PRO A 628 -15.41 48.28 -10.36
CA PRO A 628 -15.66 49.61 -10.89
C PRO A 628 -14.91 49.84 -12.20
N ALA A 629 -15.57 50.48 -13.16
CA ALA A 629 -15.03 50.73 -14.50
C ALA A 629 -13.75 51.58 -14.43
N PRO A 630 -12.67 51.20 -15.16
CA PRO A 630 -11.54 52.11 -15.36
C PRO A 630 -11.97 53.30 -16.25
N PRO A 631 -11.35 54.47 -16.09
CA PRO A 631 -11.72 55.68 -16.82
C PRO A 631 -11.48 55.51 -18.33
N VAL A 632 -12.47 55.93 -19.13
CA VAL A 632 -12.42 55.95 -20.59
C VAL A 632 -11.33 56.93 -21.06
N PRO A 633 -10.36 56.52 -21.91
CA PRO A 633 -9.41 57.47 -22.48
C PRO A 633 -10.11 58.34 -23.53
N GLN A 634 -10.08 59.66 -23.33
CA GLN A 634 -10.57 60.64 -24.30
C GLN A 634 -9.77 60.54 -25.60
N ARG A 635 -10.49 60.43 -26.74
CA ARG A 635 -9.92 60.56 -28.08
C ARG A 635 -9.37 61.98 -28.25
N LEU A 636 -8.05 62.13 -28.27
CA LEU A 636 -7.40 63.39 -28.64
C LEU A 636 -7.12 63.42 -30.15
N SER A 637 -7.74 64.38 -30.82
CA SER A 637 -7.42 64.84 -32.17
C SER A 637 -6.05 65.52 -32.20
N VAL A 638 -5.30 65.29 -33.28
CA VAL A 638 -3.96 65.81 -33.62
C VAL A 638 -2.85 65.34 -32.67
N ARG A 639 -2.09 64.31 -33.10
CA ARG A 639 -0.91 63.80 -32.39
C ARG A 639 0.25 64.80 -32.48
N SER A 640 0.27 65.79 -31.58
CA SER A 640 1.37 66.75 -31.45
C SER A 640 2.00 66.67 -30.06
N LEU A 641 3.32 66.44 -30.03
CA LEU A 641 4.17 66.45 -28.84
C LEU A 641 4.73 67.85 -28.54
N GLY A 642 4.45 68.85 -29.39
CA GLY A 642 4.60 70.27 -29.09
C GLY A 642 6.04 70.76 -28.88
N GLY A 643 7.00 70.31 -29.69
CA GLY A 643 8.40 70.76 -29.63
C GLY A 643 9.21 70.24 -28.44
N ARG A 644 8.65 69.30 -27.65
CA ARG A 644 9.29 68.78 -26.44
C ARG A 644 10.58 68.01 -26.78
N ARG A 645 11.61 68.24 -25.98
CA ARG A 645 12.89 67.52 -26.09
C ARG A 645 12.78 66.13 -25.48
N MET A 646 13.27 65.12 -26.18
CA MET A 646 13.26 63.74 -25.74
C MET A 646 14.65 63.13 -25.92
N VAL A 647 15.02 62.25 -25.01
CA VAL A 647 16.25 61.45 -25.12
C VAL A 647 15.85 60.00 -25.36
N VAL A 648 16.49 59.34 -26.31
CA VAL A 648 16.31 57.91 -26.61
C VAL A 648 17.64 57.19 -26.42
N VAL A 649 17.68 56.12 -25.63
CA VAL A 649 18.85 55.26 -25.46
C VAL A 649 18.47 53.81 -25.75
N ASP A 650 18.98 53.26 -26.84
CA ASP A 650 18.69 51.89 -27.29
C ASP A 650 19.86 51.38 -28.14
N ASP A 651 20.29 50.14 -27.94
CA ASP A 651 21.45 49.54 -28.61
C ASP A 651 21.14 49.03 -30.02
N ASP A 652 19.87 48.78 -30.33
CA ASP A 652 19.42 48.43 -31.67
C ASP A 652 19.37 49.68 -32.56
N ASP A 653 20.32 49.76 -33.50
CA ASP A 653 20.44 50.86 -34.46
C ASP A 653 19.15 51.11 -35.26
N THR A 654 18.43 50.04 -35.62
CA THR A 654 17.21 50.12 -36.44
C THR A 654 16.05 50.65 -35.60
N LEU A 655 15.88 50.12 -34.39
CA LEU A 655 14.81 50.55 -33.50
C LEU A 655 15.03 51.99 -33.01
N ARG A 656 16.26 52.33 -32.61
CA ARG A 656 16.64 53.68 -32.17
C ARG A 656 16.32 54.73 -33.23
N GLU A 657 16.70 54.48 -34.48
CA GLU A 657 16.44 55.39 -35.59
C GLU A 657 14.94 55.49 -35.91
N THR A 658 14.22 54.37 -35.83
CA THR A 658 12.76 54.34 -36.01
C THR A 658 12.04 55.15 -34.94
N LEU A 659 12.45 55.03 -33.67
CA LEU A 659 11.90 55.82 -32.56
C LEU A 659 12.17 57.31 -32.75
N ARG A 660 13.39 57.68 -33.13
CA ARG A 660 13.78 59.06 -33.43
C ARG A 660 12.86 59.69 -34.50
N LEU A 661 12.78 59.05 -35.67
CA LEU A 661 11.95 59.52 -36.79
C LEU A 661 10.46 59.60 -36.41
N ARG A 662 9.96 58.66 -35.62
CA ARG A 662 8.54 58.63 -35.21
C ARG A 662 8.19 59.78 -34.27
N LEU A 663 9.01 60.00 -33.24
CA LEU A 663 8.84 61.04 -32.25
C LEU A 663 9.00 62.44 -32.88
N GLU A 664 9.97 62.62 -33.77
CA GLU A 664 10.15 63.87 -34.54
C GLU A 664 8.94 64.18 -35.42
N ARG A 665 8.35 63.17 -36.06
CA ARG A 665 7.14 63.34 -36.89
C ARG A 665 5.88 63.66 -36.07
N TRP A 666 5.89 63.36 -34.77
CA TRP A 666 4.90 63.86 -33.81
C TRP A 666 5.29 65.23 -33.22
N GLY A 667 6.37 65.84 -33.68
CA GLY A 667 6.79 67.19 -33.30
C GLY A 667 7.69 67.26 -32.06
N ALA A 668 8.36 66.17 -31.67
CA ALA A 668 9.39 66.20 -30.61
C ALA A 668 10.78 66.54 -31.19
N LEU A 669 11.68 67.04 -30.34
CA LEU A 669 13.10 67.21 -30.65
C LEU A 669 13.88 66.06 -30.00
N VAL A 670 14.41 65.13 -30.77
CA VAL A 670 14.95 63.87 -30.24
C VAL A 670 16.46 63.82 -30.31
N GLN A 671 17.10 63.48 -29.20
CA GLN A 671 18.52 63.14 -29.13
C GLN A 671 18.66 61.65 -28.82
N ALA A 672 19.29 60.90 -29.73
CA ALA A 672 19.39 59.45 -29.64
C ALA A 672 20.84 59.00 -29.37
N TYR A 673 21.01 58.07 -28.46
CA TYR A 673 22.30 57.50 -28.07
C TYR A 673 22.23 55.97 -28.11
N ARG A 674 23.35 55.33 -28.48
CA ARG A 674 23.40 53.87 -28.65
C ARG A 674 23.62 53.10 -27.34
N ASP A 675 24.24 53.75 -26.36
CA ASP A 675 24.72 53.12 -25.13
C ASP A 675 24.90 54.20 -24.05
N LEU A 676 25.16 53.77 -22.81
CA LEU A 676 25.39 54.67 -21.67
C LEU A 676 26.66 55.52 -21.86
N GLY A 677 27.71 54.93 -22.45
CA GLY A 677 28.96 55.60 -22.76
C GLY A 677 28.80 56.81 -23.69
N ALA A 678 28.00 56.67 -24.75
CA ALA A 678 27.71 57.74 -25.70
C ALA A 678 26.91 58.87 -25.05
N LEU A 679 25.94 58.55 -24.19
CA LEU A 679 25.20 59.54 -23.41
C LEU A 679 26.14 60.31 -22.46
N ARG A 680 27.00 59.61 -21.72
CA ARG A 680 27.96 60.24 -20.80
C ARG A 680 28.97 61.14 -21.53
N ALA A 681 29.48 60.69 -22.67
CA ALA A 681 30.38 61.49 -23.50
C ALA A 681 29.68 62.72 -24.12
N ALA A 682 28.38 62.65 -24.39
CA ALA A 682 27.60 63.79 -24.84
C ALA A 682 27.40 64.81 -23.70
N LEU A 683 27.03 64.34 -22.50
CA LEU A 683 26.90 65.20 -21.31
C LEU A 683 28.22 65.90 -20.97
N GLY A 684 29.36 65.19 -21.02
CA GLY A 684 30.69 65.77 -20.78
C GLY A 684 31.13 66.81 -21.82
N ARG A 685 30.53 66.81 -23.02
CA ARG A 685 30.76 67.81 -24.09
C ARG A 685 29.78 68.98 -24.04
N GLY A 686 28.93 69.06 -23.00
CA GLY A 686 27.92 70.11 -22.87
C GLY A 686 26.67 69.91 -23.75
N ALA A 687 26.39 68.68 -24.21
CA ALA A 687 25.08 68.36 -24.78
C ALA A 687 24.00 68.35 -23.69
N LEU A 688 22.72 68.42 -24.10
CA LEU A 688 21.57 68.48 -23.18
C LEU A 688 21.64 69.69 -22.21
N ASN A 689 21.83 70.91 -22.73
CA ASN A 689 21.87 72.12 -21.90
C ASN A 689 20.56 72.42 -21.15
N GLU A 690 19.44 71.96 -21.70
CA GLU A 690 18.11 72.08 -21.13
C GLU A 690 17.55 70.69 -20.81
N ALA A 691 16.72 70.60 -19.77
CA ALA A 691 16.16 69.32 -19.32
C ALA A 691 15.28 68.68 -20.42
N PRO A 692 15.47 67.39 -20.72
CA PRO A 692 14.56 66.67 -21.59
C PRO A 692 13.21 66.46 -20.88
N ALA A 693 12.12 66.51 -21.65
CA ALA A 693 10.78 66.28 -21.16
C ALA A 693 10.48 64.78 -20.93
N LEU A 694 11.23 63.88 -21.59
CA LEU A 694 11.09 62.44 -21.43
C LEU A 694 12.39 61.73 -21.82
N LEU A 695 12.80 60.75 -21.02
CA LEU A 695 13.82 59.76 -21.35
C LEU A 695 13.14 58.45 -21.75
N LEU A 696 13.43 57.95 -22.95
CA LEU A 696 13.10 56.62 -23.40
C LEU A 696 14.38 55.78 -23.36
N THR A 697 14.38 54.65 -22.65
CA THR A 697 15.57 53.80 -22.51
C THR A 697 15.23 52.33 -22.62
N ASP A 698 16.10 51.53 -23.24
CA ASP A 698 16.04 50.08 -23.07
C ASP A 698 16.34 49.71 -21.60
N GLN A 699 15.76 48.61 -21.12
CA GLN A 699 16.09 48.01 -19.84
C GLN A 699 17.48 47.40 -19.82
N ARG A 700 17.92 46.77 -20.91
CA ARG A 700 19.24 46.12 -21.01
C ARG A 700 20.04 46.78 -22.12
N LEU A 701 21.09 47.50 -21.76
CA LEU A 701 22.06 48.05 -22.69
C LEU A 701 23.40 47.28 -22.56
N PRO A 702 24.29 47.34 -23.57
CA PRO A 702 25.58 46.66 -23.53
C PRO A 702 26.46 47.04 -22.33
N ASP A 703 26.28 48.24 -21.78
CA ASP A 703 27.12 48.87 -20.76
C ASP A 703 26.35 49.36 -19.52
N GLY A 704 25.09 48.92 -19.35
CA GLY A 704 24.27 49.26 -18.18
C GLY A 704 22.80 48.86 -18.31
N ASP A 705 22.01 49.20 -17.31
CA ASP A 705 20.55 49.08 -17.34
C ASP A 705 19.87 50.46 -17.39
N SER A 706 18.54 50.48 -17.50
CA SER A 706 17.77 51.72 -17.52
C SER A 706 18.04 52.62 -16.32
N ARG A 707 18.34 52.05 -15.15
CA ARG A 707 18.67 52.80 -13.93
C ARG A 707 19.99 53.52 -14.06
N ALA A 708 21.02 52.86 -14.59
CA ALA A 708 22.31 53.50 -14.84
C ALA A 708 22.19 54.68 -15.82
N VAL A 709 21.28 54.61 -16.80
CA VAL A 709 20.98 55.71 -17.73
C VAL A 709 20.31 56.88 -16.99
N VAL A 710 19.31 56.59 -16.15
CA VAL A 710 18.63 57.60 -15.32
C VAL A 710 19.61 58.28 -14.38
N ASP A 711 20.43 57.52 -13.65
CA ASP A 711 21.43 58.05 -12.72
C ASP A 711 22.47 58.91 -13.45
N CYS A 712 22.86 58.52 -14.67
CA CYS A 712 23.75 59.32 -15.51
C CYS A 712 23.12 60.65 -15.93
N LEU A 713 21.83 60.66 -16.31
CA LEU A 713 21.11 61.88 -16.69
C LEU A 713 20.85 62.79 -15.47
N ALA A 714 20.59 62.18 -14.31
CA ALA A 714 20.37 62.86 -13.03
C ALA A 714 21.57 63.71 -12.57
N THR A 715 22.79 63.40 -13.04
CA THR A 715 23.98 64.23 -12.78
C THR A 715 23.84 65.66 -13.32
N ARG A 716 22.97 65.89 -14.32
CA ARG A 716 22.78 67.18 -14.97
C ARG A 716 21.37 67.74 -14.85
N HIS A 717 20.36 66.87 -14.84
CA HIS A 717 18.94 67.22 -14.74
C HIS A 717 18.24 66.27 -13.78
N ALA A 718 17.81 66.77 -12.62
CA ALA A 718 16.99 66.00 -11.69
C ALA A 718 15.57 65.81 -12.24
N ASP A 719 14.92 64.71 -11.86
CA ASP A 719 13.49 64.44 -12.07
C ASP A 719 13.00 64.40 -13.53
N VAL A 720 13.80 63.82 -14.43
CA VAL A 720 13.36 63.55 -15.82
C VAL A 720 12.38 62.37 -15.84
N PRO A 721 11.17 62.50 -16.42
CA PRO A 721 10.26 61.37 -16.61
C PRO A 721 10.89 60.27 -17.46
N VAL A 722 10.66 59.01 -17.10
CA VAL A 722 11.27 57.84 -17.74
C VAL A 722 10.20 56.94 -18.35
N LEU A 723 10.43 56.46 -19.56
CA LEU A 723 9.69 55.37 -20.19
C LEU A 723 10.67 54.25 -20.54
N VAL A 724 10.51 53.10 -19.90
CA VAL A 724 11.38 51.94 -20.15
C VAL A 724 10.79 51.10 -21.29
N ILE A 725 11.61 50.74 -22.26
CA ILE A 725 11.25 49.84 -23.36
C ILE A 725 11.95 48.50 -23.10
N THR A 726 11.23 47.38 -23.09
CA THR A 726 11.84 46.07 -22.79
C THR A 726 11.30 44.95 -23.65
N GLY A 727 12.18 44.05 -24.11
CA GLY A 727 11.82 42.77 -24.72
C GLY A 727 11.70 41.61 -23.73
N ASP A 728 12.06 41.84 -22.46
CA ASP A 728 12.08 40.80 -21.43
C ASP A 728 10.70 40.65 -20.78
N THR A 729 10.17 39.43 -20.79
CA THR A 729 8.88 39.09 -20.16
C THR A 729 9.07 38.22 -18.92
N ALA A 730 10.30 38.04 -18.43
CA ALA A 730 10.60 37.25 -17.25
C ALA A 730 10.00 37.89 -15.98
N PRO A 731 9.33 37.12 -15.09
CA PRO A 731 8.67 37.66 -13.89
C PRO A 731 9.59 38.40 -12.92
N ALA A 732 10.87 38.01 -12.84
CA ALA A 732 11.85 38.64 -11.96
C ALA A 732 12.22 40.05 -12.43
N ASP A 733 12.37 40.25 -13.74
CA ASP A 733 12.74 41.55 -14.33
C ASP A 733 11.56 42.54 -14.29
N LEU A 734 10.32 42.03 -14.43
CA LEU A 734 9.10 42.84 -14.30
C LEU A 734 8.88 43.35 -12.87
N ALA A 735 9.17 42.53 -11.85
CA ALA A 735 9.02 42.93 -10.44
C ALA A 735 9.99 44.06 -10.05
N VAL A 736 11.20 44.07 -10.63
CA VAL A 736 12.19 45.13 -10.42
C VAL A 736 11.71 46.45 -11.03
N LEU A 737 11.14 46.41 -12.24
CA LEU A 737 10.60 47.58 -12.92
C LEU A 737 9.34 48.15 -12.25
N GLU A 738 8.44 47.27 -11.76
CA GLU A 738 7.26 47.68 -11.01
C GLU A 738 7.62 48.38 -9.68
N ALA A 739 8.68 47.92 -9.00
CA ALA A 739 9.16 48.54 -7.76
C ALA A 739 9.73 49.96 -7.96
N LEU A 740 10.24 50.27 -9.16
CA LEU A 740 10.77 51.60 -9.51
C LEU A 740 9.67 52.59 -9.92
N GLY A 741 8.44 52.12 -10.17
CA GLY A 741 7.29 52.96 -10.51
C GLY A 741 7.32 53.57 -11.92
N TRP A 742 8.30 53.21 -12.75
CA TRP A 742 8.42 53.72 -14.13
C TRP A 742 7.44 53.01 -15.08
N PRO A 743 6.80 53.75 -16.02
CA PRO A 743 6.00 53.13 -17.07
C PRO A 743 6.89 52.28 -17.98
N VAL A 744 6.37 51.10 -18.35
CA VAL A 744 7.08 50.12 -19.18
C VAL A 744 6.30 49.87 -20.48
N LEU A 745 7.00 49.83 -21.61
CA LEU A 745 6.48 49.48 -22.93
C LEU A 745 7.16 48.20 -23.44
N HIS A 746 6.38 47.15 -23.71
CA HIS A 746 6.92 45.85 -24.13
C HIS A 746 7.13 45.76 -25.64
N LYS A 747 8.31 45.29 -26.06
CA LYS A 747 8.62 44.92 -27.45
C LYS A 747 7.91 43.57 -27.77
N PRO A 748 7.25 43.41 -28.93
CA PRO A 748 7.00 44.40 -29.99
C PRO A 748 5.79 45.30 -29.66
N PHE A 749 5.88 46.58 -30.00
CA PHE A 749 4.79 47.54 -29.83
C PHE A 749 4.46 48.25 -31.15
N GLY A 750 3.18 48.58 -31.34
CA GLY A 750 2.70 49.36 -32.47
C GLY A 750 2.85 50.87 -32.28
N THR A 751 2.62 51.62 -33.35
CA THR A 751 2.71 53.09 -33.37
C THR A 751 1.76 53.76 -32.36
N ASP A 752 0.59 53.17 -32.11
CA ASP A 752 -0.41 53.72 -31.20
C ASP A 752 -0.05 53.48 -29.74
N ALA A 753 0.45 52.29 -29.42
CA ALA A 753 0.93 51.94 -28.07
C ALA A 753 2.12 52.84 -27.66
N LEU A 754 3.06 53.10 -28.59
CA LEU A 754 4.16 54.03 -28.36
C LEU A 754 3.65 55.45 -28.08
N PHE A 755 2.71 55.96 -28.89
CA PHE A 755 2.16 57.31 -28.68
C PHE A 755 1.46 57.45 -27.33
N SER A 756 0.60 56.48 -26.99
CA SER A 756 -0.11 56.45 -25.72
C SER A 756 0.84 56.38 -24.53
N ALA A 757 1.88 55.54 -24.60
CA ALA A 757 2.89 55.40 -23.54
C ALA A 757 3.68 56.70 -23.34
N VAL A 758 4.10 57.35 -24.43
CA VAL A 758 4.80 58.64 -24.39
C VAL A 758 3.91 59.75 -23.80
N VAL A 759 2.66 59.85 -24.23
CA VAL A 759 1.71 60.86 -23.70
C VAL A 759 1.39 60.60 -22.23
N ALA A 760 1.27 59.34 -21.82
CA ALA A 760 1.04 58.99 -20.43
C ALA A 760 2.25 59.33 -19.54
N ALA A 761 3.46 59.04 -20.01
CA ALA A 761 4.70 59.35 -19.30
C ALA A 761 4.93 60.87 -19.16
N LEU A 762 4.53 61.66 -20.16
CA LEU A 762 4.61 63.13 -20.13
C LEU A 762 3.60 63.81 -19.19
N ARG A 763 2.58 63.09 -18.68
CA ARG A 763 1.54 63.62 -17.79
C ARG A 763 1.81 63.38 -16.31
N ARG A 764 2.82 62.58 -15.99
CA ARG A 764 3.35 62.41 -14.64
C ARG A 764 4.36 63.51 -14.37
#